data_AF-A0A3L7IWX0-F1
#
_entry.id   AF-A0A3L7IWX0-F1
#
_cell.length_a   1.000
_cell.length_b   1.000
_cell.length_c   1.000
_cell.angle_alpha   90.00
_cell.angle_beta   90.00
_cell.angle_gamma   90.00
#
_symmetry.space_group_name_H-M   'P 1'
#
loop_
_entity.id
_entity.type
_entity.pdbx_description
1 polymer ?
#
loop_
_entity_poly.entity_id
_entity_poly.type
_entity_poly.pdbx_seq_one_letter_code
_entity_poly.pdbx_strand_id
1 'polypeptide(L)'
;MSARVIPQPEYTRVVAPSSHVRSNAGEITLNGEWRFQLLNCGSTRGDGSITVPSHWVLPANSGRGNPIYTNLVYPIPLDPPSVPDNNPTAEYERSVEVPADWFGTGRVFLRTEGIESHAEVWVNGTRAGSRLGSRLVHELDVSDLVVPGRNSVRILVRQWSIGTYLEDQDQWWLPGIFRDVTLRHRPEGCIDDVWVRTSFDPETGSGTLHPDIRAESVAWPIRLEIAALGVDATFADPSQVHTIKIPSVLPWSDESPALYEVTLTSSGESVAFATGFRSVTVKNGVLRANGRPLNIRGVNRHEIHSERGRVFDEASARADLELMKRHNVNAIRTAHSPPHPRLLDLADELGLWVMLECDLETHGFELAHWEGNPSDDPAWRQHFMDRIERTVERDKNHPSIFSWSLGNESGEGSNLAAMAAWVKHRDPDRLVHYESDHRAEYTEIYSRMYPALEEIEAFLADNGPIAVSHHPASHVTEAEAARARTLPYLMVEYLHAMGTGPGGAADYQRLVESNERMAGGFVWEWRDHALKTTTQDGRPYLAYGGDFGEVVHDGTFIADGLVSADGFVSSGLLDWAQSVAPVRSSWENGAIHVSSDLRHTTTESLKIVWRIERDGVAQADGVLALESIPPSSGRRLAATSELSSAVSDASRGTSGENWLTLEIRHGATAPAWLTGALIHRSQAPLNQYVSDPSGSERGEVRASETKRTEQTEPDLVVGPTLVDPANGGLLRIGTVPVNDLGLIAWRAPTDNDRGHGPIDYLHAAPEATLGAGSGLRGPSSADRWQDAGLNRLVSSSVGSTLSDFSASAHTRWGAAGSAAAIDCVRSWTQIDANTARLDVRISPRGTWDTFWPRVGLHLALPNLLWDVEWFGLGPQESYPDMRSGAFLSRHQRPMNELVDPQVHPQEAGHRSDLRDLALSSPSTETIVRIRRVHGDLGFSLRAWSPQELDLAAHPHELPTPTHAHLILDLAMHGLGSRSCGPDVRPPYQLRPRELSATIDFSIS
;
A
#
# COMPACT_ATOMS: atom_id res chain seq x y z
N MET A 1 -8.21 -14.61 -43.76
CA MET A 1 -8.53 -14.86 -42.33
C MET A 1 -10.03 -14.77 -42.19
N SER A 2 -10.69 -15.81 -41.68
CA SER A 2 -12.10 -15.71 -41.27
C SER A 2 -12.19 -14.66 -40.18
N ALA A 3 -13.12 -13.70 -40.26
CA ALA A 3 -13.38 -12.80 -39.13
C ALA A 3 -13.70 -13.66 -37.89
N ARG A 4 -12.97 -13.48 -36.80
CA ARG A 4 -13.26 -14.16 -35.52
C ARG A 4 -14.59 -13.60 -35.03
N VAL A 5 -15.59 -14.45 -34.84
CA VAL A 5 -16.90 -14.03 -34.33
C VAL A 5 -16.83 -14.01 -32.82
N ILE A 6 -16.79 -12.81 -32.22
CA ILE A 6 -16.89 -12.64 -30.76
C ILE A 6 -18.36 -12.84 -30.36
N PRO A 7 -18.67 -13.84 -29.52
CA PRO A 7 -20.03 -14.04 -29.03
C PRO A 7 -20.51 -12.75 -28.36
N GLN A 8 -21.64 -12.24 -28.84
CA GLN A 8 -22.30 -11.12 -28.18
C GLN A 8 -23.02 -11.65 -26.94
N PRO A 9 -23.19 -10.82 -25.90
CA PRO A 9 -23.87 -11.28 -24.70
C PRO A 9 -25.30 -11.77 -25.00
N GLU A 10 -25.63 -13.00 -24.62
CA GLU A 10 -27.00 -13.52 -24.68
C GLU A 10 -27.81 -13.07 -23.47
N TYR A 11 -28.26 -11.82 -23.52
CA TYR A 11 -29.04 -11.19 -22.46
C TYR A 11 -30.54 -11.46 -22.62
N THR A 12 -30.97 -12.72 -22.45
CA THR A 12 -32.40 -13.01 -22.27
C THR A 12 -32.83 -12.60 -20.86
N ARG A 13 -33.97 -11.90 -20.74
CA ARG A 13 -34.54 -11.47 -19.45
C ARG A 13 -33.66 -10.53 -18.61
N VAL A 14 -32.56 -10.00 -19.14
CA VAL A 14 -31.69 -9.06 -18.39
C VAL A 14 -32.41 -7.74 -18.20
N VAL A 15 -32.41 -7.27 -16.96
CA VAL A 15 -32.94 -5.97 -16.58
C VAL A 15 -31.85 -4.91 -16.80
N ALA A 16 -32.26 -3.73 -17.25
CA ALA A 16 -31.36 -2.60 -17.41
C ALA A 16 -30.68 -2.26 -16.06
N PRO A 17 -29.39 -1.89 -16.06
CA PRO A 17 -28.71 -1.53 -14.82
C PRO A 17 -29.39 -0.33 -14.14
N SER A 18 -29.30 -0.30 -12.81
CA SER A 18 -29.93 0.69 -11.94
C SER A 18 -29.10 0.89 -10.68
N SER A 19 -29.37 1.96 -9.95
CA SER A 19 -28.71 2.29 -8.69
C SER A 19 -28.90 1.21 -7.63
N HIS A 20 -27.87 0.99 -6.82
CA HIS A 20 -28.02 0.27 -5.56
C HIS A 20 -28.65 1.22 -4.52
N VAL A 21 -29.90 0.94 -4.14
CA VAL A 21 -30.66 1.72 -3.15
C VAL A 21 -31.39 0.78 -2.20
N ARG A 22 -31.59 1.24 -0.96
CA ARG A 22 -32.44 0.51 0.00
C ARG A 22 -33.88 0.66 -0.46
N SER A 23 -34.63 -0.43 -0.42
CA SER A 23 -36.03 -0.48 -0.79
C SER A 23 -36.84 -1.20 0.29
N ASN A 24 -38.09 -0.79 0.47
CA ASN A 24 -39.04 -1.53 1.30
C ASN A 24 -39.75 -2.68 0.55
N ALA A 25 -39.45 -2.88 -0.74
CA ALA A 25 -39.97 -3.99 -1.50
C ALA A 25 -39.42 -5.33 -0.96
N GLY A 26 -40.18 -6.40 -1.16
CA GLY A 26 -39.80 -7.72 -0.66
C GLY A 26 -38.48 -8.22 -1.24
N GLU A 27 -37.59 -8.71 -0.40
CA GLU A 27 -36.32 -9.30 -0.80
C GLU A 27 -36.07 -10.61 -0.03
N ILE A 28 -35.54 -11.62 -0.72
CA ILE A 28 -35.16 -12.89 -0.14
C ILE A 28 -33.70 -13.15 -0.52
N THR A 29 -32.83 -13.26 0.47
CA THR A 29 -31.45 -13.71 0.24
C THR A 29 -31.42 -15.21 -0.04
N LEU A 30 -30.64 -15.60 -1.03
CA LEU A 30 -30.33 -16.99 -1.35
C LEU A 30 -28.97 -17.40 -0.79
N ASN A 31 -28.28 -16.54 -0.04
CA ASN A 31 -27.02 -16.88 0.63
C ASN A 31 -27.21 -18.05 1.61
N GLY A 32 -26.12 -18.75 1.89
CA GLY A 32 -26.09 -19.94 2.75
C GLY A 32 -25.68 -21.19 1.97
N GLU A 33 -26.14 -22.36 2.42
CA GLU A 33 -25.74 -23.65 1.81
C GLU A 33 -26.49 -23.95 0.51
N TRP A 34 -25.73 -24.14 -0.57
CA TRP A 34 -26.20 -24.60 -1.87
C TRP A 34 -25.75 -26.04 -2.10
N ARG A 35 -26.54 -26.82 -2.84
CA ARG A 35 -26.03 -28.03 -3.47
C ARG A 35 -24.98 -27.63 -4.50
N PHE A 36 -23.86 -28.34 -4.54
CA PHE A 36 -22.71 -27.97 -5.34
C PHE A 36 -22.12 -29.18 -6.04
N GLN A 37 -21.84 -29.04 -7.34
CA GLN A 37 -21.11 -30.03 -8.11
C GLN A 37 -20.06 -29.35 -8.99
N LEU A 38 -18.79 -29.73 -8.82
CA LEU A 38 -17.69 -29.27 -9.65
C LEU A 38 -17.39 -30.29 -10.74
N LEU A 39 -17.40 -29.84 -11.99
CA LEU A 39 -17.14 -30.62 -13.19
C LEU A 39 -15.86 -30.12 -13.86
N ASN A 40 -15.17 -31.03 -14.55
CA ASN A 40 -14.05 -30.69 -15.42
C ASN A 40 -13.96 -31.69 -16.58
N CYS A 41 -13.98 -31.19 -17.81
CA CYS A 41 -14.12 -32.01 -19.03
C CYS A 41 -15.26 -33.05 -18.94
N GLY A 42 -16.37 -32.69 -18.30
CA GLY A 42 -17.52 -33.59 -18.07
C GLY A 42 -17.35 -34.64 -16.96
N SER A 43 -16.22 -34.65 -16.25
CA SER A 43 -15.98 -35.52 -15.08
C SER A 43 -16.23 -34.79 -13.76
N THR A 44 -16.88 -35.45 -12.80
CA THR A 44 -17.11 -34.89 -11.45
C THR A 44 -15.81 -34.85 -10.66
N ARG A 45 -15.41 -33.65 -10.21
CA ARG A 45 -14.26 -33.39 -9.33
C ARG A 45 -14.63 -33.06 -7.89
N GLY A 46 -15.87 -32.64 -7.66
CA GLY A 46 -16.43 -32.43 -6.32
C GLY A 46 -17.96 -32.47 -6.36
N ASP A 47 -18.58 -32.93 -5.27
CA ASP A 47 -20.04 -32.99 -5.10
C ASP A 47 -20.36 -32.81 -3.61
N GLY A 48 -21.54 -32.28 -3.29
CA GLY A 48 -21.99 -32.04 -1.92
C GLY A 48 -22.65 -30.68 -1.73
N SER A 49 -22.23 -29.92 -0.71
CA SER A 49 -22.67 -28.54 -0.47
C SER A 49 -21.51 -27.54 -0.43
N ILE A 50 -21.86 -26.28 -0.65
CA ILE A 50 -20.96 -25.13 -0.49
C ILE A 50 -21.75 -23.94 0.05
N THR A 51 -21.12 -23.14 0.90
CA THR A 51 -21.66 -21.86 1.33
C THR A 51 -21.53 -20.84 0.20
N VAL A 52 -22.57 -20.06 -0.06
CA VAL A 52 -22.56 -18.90 -0.96
C VAL A 52 -22.85 -17.66 -0.11
N PRO A 53 -22.07 -16.56 -0.23
CA PRO A 53 -20.94 -16.38 -1.14
C PRO A 53 -19.65 -17.13 -0.76
N SER A 54 -18.92 -17.64 -1.76
CA SER A 54 -17.57 -18.20 -1.62
C SER A 54 -16.85 -18.35 -2.97
N HIS A 55 -15.52 -18.51 -2.88
CA HIS A 55 -14.69 -19.03 -3.96
C HIS A 55 -14.52 -20.52 -3.77
N TRP A 56 -14.83 -21.35 -4.77
CA TRP A 56 -14.81 -22.80 -4.55
C TRP A 56 -13.39 -23.36 -4.36
N VAL A 57 -12.38 -22.62 -4.81
CA VAL A 57 -10.96 -22.94 -4.62
C VAL A 57 -10.46 -22.63 -3.21
N LEU A 58 -11.32 -22.06 -2.35
CA LEU A 58 -11.03 -21.79 -0.93
C LEU A 58 -11.93 -22.63 0.00
N PRO A 59 -11.40 -23.15 1.13
CA PRO A 59 -9.98 -23.15 1.49
C PRO A 59 -9.15 -23.92 0.46
N ALA A 60 -7.90 -23.48 0.27
CA ALA A 60 -6.98 -24.13 -0.67
C ALA A 60 -6.76 -25.60 -0.30
N ASN A 61 -6.38 -26.42 -1.29
CA ASN A 61 -6.15 -27.86 -1.13
C ASN A 61 -7.39 -28.66 -0.68
N SER A 62 -8.60 -28.11 -0.85
CA SER A 62 -9.88 -28.79 -0.55
C SER A 62 -10.30 -29.86 -1.57
N GLY A 63 -9.51 -30.05 -2.64
CA GLY A 63 -9.84 -30.94 -3.75
C GLY A 63 -10.74 -30.32 -4.82
N ARG A 64 -11.15 -29.05 -4.65
CA ARG A 64 -12.00 -28.29 -5.58
C ARG A 64 -11.21 -27.42 -6.57
N GLY A 65 -9.91 -27.66 -6.70
CA GLY A 65 -8.96 -26.75 -7.36
C GLY A 65 -8.28 -25.83 -6.35
N ASN A 66 -7.36 -25.00 -6.83
CA ASN A 66 -6.61 -24.06 -6.02
C ASN A 66 -6.62 -22.65 -6.66
N PRO A 67 -6.34 -21.59 -5.88
CA PRO A 67 -6.02 -20.27 -6.40
C PRO A 67 -4.88 -20.32 -7.41
N ILE A 68 -4.88 -19.37 -8.36
CA ILE A 68 -3.77 -19.14 -9.28
C ILE A 68 -3.40 -17.67 -9.14
N TYR A 69 -2.13 -17.34 -8.95
CA TYR A 69 -1.68 -15.95 -9.02
C TYR A 69 -0.87 -15.70 -10.29
N THR A 70 -1.27 -14.70 -11.07
CA THR A 70 -0.45 -14.09 -12.12
C THR A 70 -0.64 -12.57 -12.06
N ASN A 71 0.40 -11.82 -12.43
CA ASN A 71 0.38 -10.37 -12.62
C ASN A 71 -0.01 -10.06 -14.08
N LEU A 72 0.97 -10.12 -14.99
CA LEU A 72 0.80 -9.74 -16.40
C LEU A 72 0.39 -10.91 -17.31
N VAL A 73 0.80 -12.13 -16.96
CA VAL A 73 0.65 -13.29 -17.85
C VAL A 73 -0.71 -13.95 -17.65
N TYR A 74 -1.52 -14.05 -18.70
CA TYR A 74 -2.73 -14.87 -18.63
C TYR A 74 -2.40 -16.33 -18.25
N PRO A 75 -3.15 -16.95 -17.32
CA PRO A 75 -3.02 -18.38 -17.00
C PRO A 75 -3.67 -19.29 -18.06
N ILE A 76 -4.18 -18.70 -19.14
CA ILE A 76 -4.73 -19.36 -20.32
C ILE A 76 -4.01 -18.87 -21.58
N PRO A 77 -4.04 -19.61 -22.71
CA PRO A 77 -3.49 -19.11 -23.96
C PRO A 77 -4.14 -17.78 -24.39
N LEU A 78 -3.33 -16.83 -24.86
CA LEU A 78 -3.80 -15.58 -25.45
C LEU A 78 -4.33 -15.82 -26.88
N ASP A 79 -5.56 -16.35 -26.98
CA ASP A 79 -6.23 -16.65 -28.25
C ASP A 79 -7.74 -16.32 -28.19
N PRO A 80 -8.13 -15.05 -27.98
CA PRO A 80 -9.55 -14.67 -27.91
C PRO A 80 -10.32 -15.02 -29.20
N PRO A 81 -11.57 -15.53 -29.12
CA PRO A 81 -12.37 -15.79 -27.92
C PRO A 81 -12.25 -17.23 -27.35
N SER A 82 -11.26 -18.01 -27.79
CA SER A 82 -11.08 -19.41 -27.37
C SER A 82 -10.77 -19.49 -25.88
N VAL A 83 -11.18 -20.56 -25.19
CA VAL A 83 -10.78 -20.84 -23.80
C VAL A 83 -10.32 -22.30 -23.67
N PRO A 84 -9.53 -22.67 -22.65
CA PRO A 84 -9.06 -24.05 -22.51
C PRO A 84 -10.18 -25.09 -22.37
N ASP A 85 -9.99 -26.28 -22.94
CA ASP A 85 -10.91 -27.42 -22.74
C ASP A 85 -11.02 -27.82 -21.26
N ASN A 86 -9.89 -27.75 -20.54
CA ASN A 86 -9.80 -27.93 -19.10
C ASN A 86 -10.32 -26.67 -18.39
N ASN A 87 -11.65 -26.54 -18.33
CA ASN A 87 -12.34 -25.40 -17.73
C ASN A 87 -13.20 -25.85 -16.55
N PRO A 88 -12.72 -25.69 -15.30
CA PRO A 88 -13.50 -25.97 -14.11
C PRO A 88 -14.86 -25.27 -14.16
N THR A 89 -15.91 -26.07 -14.05
CA THR A 89 -17.30 -25.65 -14.19
C THR A 89 -18.10 -26.14 -13.01
N ALA A 90 -18.68 -25.24 -12.23
CA ALA A 90 -19.45 -25.56 -11.04
C ALA A 90 -20.95 -25.36 -11.26
N GLU A 91 -21.76 -26.36 -10.89
CA GLU A 91 -23.21 -26.23 -10.77
C GLU A 91 -23.59 -25.99 -9.30
N TYR A 92 -24.34 -24.92 -9.08
CA TYR A 92 -24.93 -24.54 -7.80
C TYR A 92 -26.45 -24.69 -7.89
N GLU A 93 -27.09 -25.34 -6.92
CA GLU A 93 -28.56 -25.43 -6.85
C GLU A 93 -29.08 -25.11 -5.45
N ARG A 94 -30.11 -24.25 -5.38
CA ARG A 94 -30.76 -23.83 -4.13
C ARG A 94 -32.27 -23.81 -4.29
N SER A 95 -32.97 -24.36 -3.30
CA SER A 95 -34.42 -24.17 -3.17
C SER A 95 -34.74 -22.90 -2.38
N VAL A 96 -35.77 -22.19 -2.78
CA VAL A 96 -36.26 -20.97 -2.12
C VAL A 96 -37.80 -20.97 -2.06
N GLU A 97 -38.35 -20.53 -0.94
CA GLU A 97 -39.80 -20.35 -0.78
C GLU A 97 -40.15 -18.90 -1.11
N VAL A 98 -41.00 -18.70 -2.14
CA VAL A 98 -41.44 -17.37 -2.58
C VAL A 98 -42.87 -17.13 -2.07
N PRO A 99 -43.11 -16.06 -1.30
CA PRO A 99 -44.43 -15.73 -0.77
C PRO A 99 -45.50 -15.56 -1.84
N ALA A 100 -46.72 -16.05 -1.56
CA ALA A 100 -47.82 -16.01 -2.52
C ALA A 100 -48.31 -14.58 -2.85
N ASP A 101 -48.04 -13.61 -1.98
CA ASP A 101 -48.37 -12.18 -2.16
C ASP A 101 -47.41 -11.44 -3.10
N TRP A 102 -46.34 -12.09 -3.56
CA TRP A 102 -45.49 -11.58 -4.66
C TRP A 102 -46.12 -11.80 -6.05
N PHE A 103 -47.27 -12.48 -6.11
CA PHE A 103 -47.91 -12.90 -7.36
C PHE A 103 -49.26 -12.19 -7.56
N GLY A 104 -49.59 -11.89 -8.82
CA GLY A 104 -50.84 -11.25 -9.24
C GLY A 104 -50.67 -9.82 -9.75
N THR A 105 -49.73 -9.06 -9.17
CA THR A 105 -49.24 -7.76 -9.67
C THR A 105 -47.73 -7.65 -9.39
N GLY A 106 -47.01 -6.81 -10.14
CA GLY A 106 -45.56 -6.65 -10.00
C GLY A 106 -44.70 -7.65 -10.79
N ARG A 107 -43.40 -7.65 -10.51
CA ARG A 107 -42.36 -8.49 -11.14
C ARG A 107 -41.44 -9.11 -10.07
N VAL A 108 -40.74 -10.18 -10.41
CA VAL A 108 -39.73 -10.80 -9.54
C VAL A 108 -38.40 -10.88 -10.28
N PHE A 109 -37.37 -10.26 -9.72
CA PHE A 109 -36.03 -10.24 -10.27
C PHE A 109 -35.08 -11.14 -9.47
N LEU A 110 -34.22 -11.89 -10.14
CA LEU A 110 -33.08 -12.55 -9.53
C LEU A 110 -31.84 -11.68 -9.72
N ARG A 111 -31.25 -11.22 -8.62
CA ARG A 111 -30.07 -10.37 -8.58
C ARG A 111 -28.85 -11.18 -8.18
N THR A 112 -27.74 -10.99 -8.89
CA THR A 112 -26.41 -11.54 -8.54
C THR A 112 -25.41 -10.40 -8.47
N GLU A 113 -24.72 -10.25 -7.34
CA GLU A 113 -23.82 -9.11 -7.10
C GLU A 113 -22.37 -9.35 -7.54
N GLY A 114 -21.97 -10.61 -7.72
CA GLY A 114 -20.61 -10.97 -8.11
C GLY A 114 -20.45 -12.48 -8.28
N ILE A 115 -20.05 -12.89 -9.47
CA ILE A 115 -19.76 -14.28 -9.85
C ILE A 115 -18.53 -14.26 -10.75
N GLU A 116 -17.58 -15.17 -10.63
CA GLU A 116 -16.37 -15.19 -11.46
C GLU A 116 -16.27 -16.52 -12.27
N SER A 117 -16.18 -16.54 -13.61
CA SER A 117 -16.22 -15.40 -14.57
C SER A 117 -17.45 -15.37 -15.49
N HIS A 118 -18.03 -16.53 -15.82
CA HIS A 118 -19.26 -16.63 -16.62
C HIS A 118 -20.31 -17.46 -15.89
N ALA A 119 -21.55 -16.96 -15.86
CA ALA A 119 -22.66 -17.64 -15.21
C ALA A 119 -23.84 -17.85 -16.17
N GLU A 120 -24.44 -19.04 -16.13
CA GLU A 120 -25.73 -19.34 -16.73
C GLU A 120 -26.75 -19.69 -15.64
N VAL A 121 -27.98 -19.20 -15.78
CA VAL A 121 -28.98 -19.28 -14.72
C VAL A 121 -30.24 -20.01 -15.20
N TRP A 122 -30.78 -20.89 -14.36
CA TRP A 122 -32.07 -21.55 -14.53
C TRP A 122 -32.95 -21.35 -13.31
N VAL A 123 -34.24 -21.14 -13.54
CA VAL A 123 -35.28 -21.12 -12.50
C VAL A 123 -36.33 -22.15 -12.87
N ASN A 124 -36.63 -23.07 -11.93
CA ASN A 124 -37.58 -24.16 -12.12
C ASN A 124 -37.34 -24.96 -13.43
N GLY A 125 -36.07 -25.23 -13.75
CA GLY A 125 -35.65 -25.97 -14.94
C GLY A 125 -35.65 -25.17 -16.25
N THR A 126 -36.13 -23.92 -16.25
CA THR A 126 -36.14 -23.05 -17.44
C THR A 126 -34.96 -22.09 -17.42
N ARG A 127 -34.25 -21.95 -18.55
CA ARG A 127 -33.10 -21.03 -18.66
C ARG A 127 -33.60 -19.58 -18.54
N ALA A 128 -33.05 -18.85 -17.58
CA ALA A 128 -33.35 -17.45 -17.35
C ALA A 128 -32.43 -16.53 -18.18
N GLY A 129 -31.12 -16.79 -18.18
CA GLY A 129 -30.15 -16.01 -18.95
C GLY A 129 -28.69 -16.35 -18.62
N SER A 130 -27.77 -15.57 -19.16
CA SER A 130 -26.32 -15.68 -18.92
C SER A 130 -25.68 -14.31 -18.71
N ARG A 131 -24.52 -14.26 -18.05
CA ARG A 131 -23.79 -13.01 -17.78
C ARG A 131 -22.27 -13.15 -17.68
N LEU A 132 -21.58 -12.05 -18.01
CA LEU A 132 -20.14 -11.79 -17.87
C LEU A 132 -19.94 -10.55 -16.96
N GLY A 133 -18.70 -10.14 -16.68
CA GLY A 133 -18.42 -9.02 -15.78
C GLY A 133 -18.45 -9.48 -14.33
N SER A 134 -17.30 -9.99 -13.87
CA SER A 134 -17.24 -10.75 -12.64
C SER A 134 -17.66 -9.97 -11.41
N ARG A 135 -17.25 -8.69 -11.35
CA ARG A 135 -17.48 -7.79 -10.22
C ARG A 135 -18.71 -6.90 -10.41
N LEU A 136 -19.52 -7.16 -11.44
CA LEU A 136 -20.67 -6.35 -11.82
C LEU A 136 -22.01 -6.99 -11.45
N VAL A 137 -22.94 -6.14 -11.02
CA VAL A 137 -24.30 -6.52 -10.66
C VAL A 137 -25.12 -6.87 -11.90
N HIS A 138 -25.88 -7.96 -11.81
CA HIS A 138 -26.83 -8.40 -12.83
C HIS A 138 -28.18 -8.70 -12.22
N GLU A 139 -29.25 -8.32 -12.91
CA GLU A 139 -30.63 -8.67 -12.56
C GLU A 139 -31.32 -9.34 -13.75
N LEU A 140 -32.04 -10.44 -13.49
CA LEU A 140 -32.83 -11.18 -14.47
C LEU A 140 -34.30 -11.16 -14.08
N ASP A 141 -35.19 -10.83 -15.02
CA ASP A 141 -36.64 -10.91 -14.85
C ASP A 141 -37.11 -12.37 -14.90
N VAL A 142 -37.41 -12.92 -13.72
CA VAL A 142 -37.84 -14.30 -13.52
C VAL A 142 -39.33 -14.40 -13.18
N SER A 143 -40.10 -13.33 -13.39
CA SER A 143 -41.52 -13.23 -13.01
C SER A 143 -42.36 -14.40 -13.51
N ASP A 144 -42.18 -14.79 -14.78
CA ASP A 144 -42.92 -15.92 -15.38
C ASP A 144 -42.33 -17.30 -15.07
N LEU A 145 -41.19 -17.36 -14.39
CA LEU A 145 -40.47 -18.59 -14.08
C LEU A 145 -40.67 -19.04 -12.63
N VAL A 146 -40.91 -18.10 -11.72
CA VAL A 146 -41.18 -18.39 -10.31
C VAL A 146 -42.66 -18.73 -10.09
N VAL A 147 -42.95 -19.50 -9.04
CA VAL A 147 -44.31 -19.89 -8.62
C VAL A 147 -44.48 -19.67 -7.10
N PRO A 148 -45.71 -19.50 -6.58
CA PRO A 148 -45.94 -19.44 -5.15
C PRO A 148 -45.41 -20.68 -4.41
N GLY A 149 -44.71 -20.47 -3.30
CA GLY A 149 -44.07 -21.53 -2.52
C GLY A 149 -42.70 -21.91 -3.09
N ARG A 150 -42.44 -23.21 -3.21
CA ARG A 150 -41.10 -23.73 -3.48
C ARG A 150 -40.65 -23.55 -4.93
N ASN A 151 -39.48 -22.96 -5.10
CA ASN A 151 -38.77 -22.77 -6.37
C ASN A 151 -37.36 -23.37 -6.30
N SER A 152 -36.78 -23.74 -7.45
CA SER A 152 -35.37 -24.11 -7.58
C SER A 152 -34.63 -23.09 -8.45
N VAL A 153 -33.52 -22.57 -7.95
CA VAL A 153 -32.56 -21.74 -8.69
C VAL A 153 -31.29 -22.55 -8.89
N ARG A 154 -30.87 -22.70 -10.14
CA ARG A 154 -29.61 -23.35 -10.52
C ARG A 154 -28.73 -22.38 -11.28
N ILE A 155 -27.47 -22.29 -10.88
CA ILE A 155 -26.46 -21.43 -11.52
C ILE A 155 -25.26 -22.30 -11.92
N LEU A 156 -24.89 -22.27 -13.19
CA LEU A 156 -23.68 -22.91 -13.70
C LEU A 156 -22.61 -21.84 -13.90
N VAL A 157 -21.46 -21.99 -13.24
CA VAL A 157 -20.35 -21.03 -13.26
C VAL A 157 -19.14 -21.67 -13.93
N ARG A 158 -18.51 -20.96 -14.87
CA ARG A 158 -17.26 -21.38 -15.52
C ARG A 158 -16.13 -20.45 -15.09
N GLN A 159 -14.98 -21.05 -14.77
CA GLN A 159 -13.78 -20.29 -14.40
C GLN A 159 -13.27 -19.47 -15.58
N TRP A 160 -13.05 -20.12 -16.74
CA TRP A 160 -12.57 -19.46 -17.94
C TRP A 160 -13.73 -19.12 -18.89
N SER A 161 -13.71 -17.92 -19.43
CA SER A 161 -14.69 -17.45 -20.41
C SER A 161 -14.10 -16.38 -21.31
N ILE A 162 -14.88 -15.88 -22.28
CA ILE A 162 -14.45 -14.71 -23.05
C ILE A 162 -14.24 -13.47 -22.16
N GLY A 163 -14.89 -13.42 -21.00
CA GLY A 163 -14.71 -12.35 -20.01
C GLY A 163 -13.34 -12.39 -19.33
N THR A 164 -12.66 -13.55 -19.31
CA THR A 164 -11.30 -13.70 -18.75
C THR A 164 -10.31 -12.77 -19.45
N TYR A 165 -10.44 -12.58 -20.77
CA TYR A 165 -9.60 -11.65 -21.55
C TYR A 165 -9.83 -10.17 -21.24
N LEU A 166 -10.81 -9.84 -20.39
CA LEU A 166 -11.13 -8.47 -19.97
C LEU A 166 -10.90 -8.29 -18.46
N GLU A 167 -10.38 -9.30 -17.77
CA GLU A 167 -10.28 -9.38 -16.31
C GLU A 167 -8.90 -9.93 -15.89
N ASP A 168 -7.84 -9.35 -16.47
CA ASP A 168 -6.42 -9.71 -16.24
C ASP A 168 -5.77 -8.85 -15.16
N GLN A 169 -6.49 -8.56 -14.09
CA GLN A 169 -5.95 -7.81 -12.95
C GLN A 169 -4.80 -8.56 -12.29
N ASP A 170 -3.80 -7.82 -11.80
CA ASP A 170 -2.75 -8.32 -10.89
C ASP A 170 -3.36 -8.75 -9.55
N GLN A 171 -3.87 -9.98 -9.49
CA GLN A 171 -4.53 -10.56 -8.32
C GLN A 171 -4.68 -12.09 -8.47
N TRP A 172 -5.22 -12.74 -7.44
CA TRP A 172 -5.61 -14.15 -7.53
C TRP A 172 -6.78 -14.38 -8.51
N TRP A 173 -6.70 -15.44 -9.33
CA TRP A 173 -7.85 -16.03 -10.03
C TRP A 173 -8.65 -16.90 -9.05
N LEU A 174 -9.85 -16.46 -8.68
CA LEU A 174 -10.69 -17.09 -7.65
C LEU A 174 -12.13 -17.20 -8.19
N PRO A 175 -12.47 -18.32 -8.83
CA PRO A 175 -13.80 -18.48 -9.39
C PRO A 175 -14.82 -18.89 -8.31
N GLY A 176 -16.07 -18.47 -8.52
CA GLY A 176 -17.19 -18.77 -7.62
C GLY A 176 -18.28 -17.71 -7.62
N ILE A 177 -19.34 -17.97 -6.86
CA ILE A 177 -20.37 -16.97 -6.53
C ILE A 177 -19.90 -16.26 -5.26
N PHE A 178 -19.17 -15.16 -5.42
CA PHE A 178 -18.40 -14.55 -4.31
C PHE A 178 -19.07 -13.33 -3.68
N ARG A 179 -20.21 -12.88 -4.20
CA ARG A 179 -21.12 -11.92 -3.56
C ARG A 179 -22.56 -12.42 -3.58
N ASP A 180 -23.45 -11.61 -3.04
CA ASP A 180 -24.83 -11.99 -2.74
C ASP A 180 -25.65 -12.41 -3.97
N VAL A 181 -26.59 -13.34 -3.71
CA VAL A 181 -27.66 -13.71 -4.63
C VAL A 181 -28.99 -13.46 -3.94
N THR A 182 -29.88 -12.67 -4.56
CA THR A 182 -31.19 -12.34 -3.96
C THR A 182 -32.32 -12.45 -4.98
N LEU A 183 -33.52 -12.80 -4.50
CA LEU A 183 -34.77 -12.57 -5.22
C LEU A 183 -35.40 -11.28 -4.71
N ARG A 184 -35.81 -10.40 -5.63
CA ARG A 184 -36.38 -9.09 -5.33
C ARG A 184 -37.76 -8.99 -5.96
N HIS A 185 -38.76 -8.72 -5.14
CA HIS A 185 -40.08 -8.33 -5.59
C HIS A 185 -40.04 -6.87 -6.06
N ARG A 186 -40.64 -6.59 -7.20
CA ARG A 186 -40.79 -5.26 -7.78
C ARG A 186 -42.29 -5.00 -7.92
N PRO A 187 -42.92 -4.36 -6.91
CA PRO A 187 -44.37 -4.18 -6.90
C PRO A 187 -44.85 -3.33 -8.09
N GLU A 188 -46.14 -3.44 -8.44
CA GLU A 188 -46.75 -2.49 -9.38
C GLU A 188 -46.63 -1.07 -8.83
N GLY A 189 -46.21 -0.12 -9.66
CA GLY A 189 -45.92 1.24 -9.21
C GLY A 189 -44.59 1.39 -8.46
N CYS A 190 -43.63 0.48 -8.66
CA CYS A 190 -42.26 0.61 -8.15
C CYS A 190 -41.46 1.75 -8.82
N ILE A 191 -40.35 2.13 -8.19
CA ILE A 191 -39.38 3.07 -8.75
C ILE A 191 -38.24 2.25 -9.38
N ASP A 192 -38.16 2.21 -10.71
CA ASP A 192 -37.19 1.38 -11.45
C ASP A 192 -35.74 1.83 -11.29
N ASP A 193 -35.51 3.13 -11.22
CA ASP A 193 -34.20 3.70 -10.93
C ASP A 193 -34.34 5.13 -10.41
N VAL A 194 -33.35 5.56 -9.63
CA VAL A 194 -33.23 6.93 -9.15
C VAL A 194 -31.78 7.38 -9.20
N TRP A 195 -31.60 8.59 -9.68
CA TRP A 195 -30.36 9.33 -9.56
C TRP A 195 -30.62 10.71 -8.99
N VAL A 196 -29.94 11.04 -7.91
CA VAL A 196 -30.00 12.38 -7.32
C VAL A 196 -28.62 13.01 -7.44
N ARG A 197 -28.46 13.88 -8.43
CA ARG A 197 -27.25 14.69 -8.55
C ARG A 197 -27.32 15.86 -7.60
N THR A 198 -26.26 16.03 -6.83
CA THR A 198 -26.09 17.15 -5.93
C THR A 198 -24.95 18.04 -6.40
N SER A 199 -25.07 19.35 -6.15
CA SER A 199 -23.95 20.28 -6.27
C SER A 199 -23.91 21.21 -5.06
N PHE A 200 -22.71 21.71 -4.75
CA PHE A 200 -22.49 22.71 -3.72
C PHE A 200 -21.85 23.96 -4.32
N ASP A 201 -22.39 25.12 -3.96
CA ASP A 201 -21.82 26.43 -4.30
C ASP A 201 -21.09 27.01 -3.07
N PRO A 202 -19.74 27.05 -3.07
CA PRO A 202 -18.96 27.56 -1.96
C PRO A 202 -19.09 29.07 -1.75
N GLU A 203 -19.57 29.85 -2.75
CA GLU A 203 -19.74 31.30 -2.60
C GLU A 203 -21.01 31.66 -1.83
N THR A 204 -22.08 30.89 -2.04
CA THR A 204 -23.39 31.13 -1.41
C THR A 204 -23.71 30.19 -0.25
N GLY A 205 -23.03 29.04 -0.17
CA GLY A 205 -23.34 27.95 0.76
C GLY A 205 -24.58 27.13 0.34
N SER A 206 -25.14 27.40 -0.84
CA SER A 206 -26.35 26.73 -1.34
C SER A 206 -26.03 25.38 -1.98
N GLY A 207 -27.03 24.50 -1.96
CA GLY A 207 -26.99 23.21 -2.65
C GLY A 207 -28.04 23.14 -3.75
N THR A 208 -27.77 22.39 -4.81
CA THR A 208 -28.80 21.99 -5.78
C THR A 208 -28.98 20.48 -5.76
N LEU A 209 -30.22 20.06 -5.98
CA LEU A 209 -30.62 18.67 -6.12
C LEU A 209 -31.33 18.51 -7.46
N HIS A 210 -30.79 17.66 -8.33
CA HIS A 210 -31.35 17.35 -9.65
C HIS A 210 -31.78 15.88 -9.68
N PRO A 211 -33.07 15.58 -9.42
CA PRO A 211 -33.58 14.21 -9.49
C PRO A 211 -33.75 13.78 -10.94
N ASP A 212 -33.37 12.55 -11.23
CA ASP A 212 -33.70 11.79 -12.42
C ASP A 212 -34.34 10.47 -11.95
N ILE A 213 -35.61 10.29 -12.25
CA ILE A 213 -36.46 9.23 -11.69
C ILE A 213 -37.04 8.44 -12.85
N ARG A 214 -36.73 7.15 -12.92
CA ARG A 214 -37.31 6.20 -13.87
C ARG A 214 -38.37 5.38 -13.15
N ALA A 215 -39.61 5.51 -13.58
CA ALA A 215 -40.74 4.72 -13.08
C ALA A 215 -41.88 4.71 -14.10
N GLU A 216 -42.67 3.63 -14.11
CA GLU A 216 -43.89 3.54 -14.92
C GLU A 216 -44.97 4.55 -14.46
N SER A 217 -45.91 4.87 -15.35
CA SER A 217 -46.98 5.86 -15.08
C SER A 217 -47.79 5.57 -13.81
N VAL A 218 -47.97 4.30 -13.44
CA VAL A 218 -48.73 3.86 -12.25
C VAL A 218 -48.00 4.16 -10.92
N ALA A 219 -46.68 4.36 -10.95
CA ALA A 219 -45.89 4.73 -9.77
C ALA A 219 -46.16 6.17 -9.31
N TRP A 220 -46.63 7.03 -10.21
CA TRP A 220 -46.85 8.45 -9.96
C TRP A 220 -48.20 8.70 -9.28
N PRO A 221 -48.32 9.70 -8.38
CA PRO A 221 -47.30 10.69 -8.00
C PRO A 221 -46.18 10.13 -7.13
N ILE A 222 -44.96 10.68 -7.26
CA ILE A 222 -43.79 10.32 -6.45
C ILE A 222 -43.41 11.49 -5.54
N ARG A 223 -43.28 11.22 -4.24
CA ARG A 223 -42.84 12.18 -3.21
C ARG A 223 -41.35 11.98 -2.91
N LEU A 224 -40.53 12.99 -3.12
CA LEU A 224 -39.12 13.06 -2.73
C LEU A 224 -38.98 13.90 -1.47
N GLU A 225 -38.34 13.34 -0.44
CA GLU A 225 -38.16 13.94 0.87
C GLU A 225 -36.68 13.93 1.30
N ILE A 226 -36.21 15.07 1.82
CA ILE A 226 -34.99 15.18 2.64
C ILE A 226 -35.38 15.95 3.90
N ALA A 227 -35.81 15.22 4.92
CA ALA A 227 -36.37 15.80 6.14
C ALA A 227 -35.40 16.78 6.83
N ALA A 228 -34.11 16.46 6.87
CA ALA A 228 -33.08 17.29 7.50
C ALA A 228 -32.87 18.67 6.82
N LEU A 229 -33.30 18.82 5.56
CA LEU A 229 -33.21 20.06 4.79
C LEU A 229 -34.59 20.69 4.54
N GLY A 230 -35.67 20.10 5.07
CA GLY A 230 -37.04 20.55 4.82
C GLY A 230 -37.49 20.43 3.37
N VAL A 231 -36.86 19.53 2.59
CA VAL A 231 -37.26 19.25 1.22
C VAL A 231 -38.41 18.25 1.24
N ASP A 232 -39.54 18.63 0.66
CA ASP A 232 -40.73 17.79 0.46
C ASP A 232 -41.37 18.19 -0.88
N ALA A 233 -41.06 17.43 -1.93
CA ALA A 233 -41.53 17.68 -3.29
C ALA A 233 -42.34 16.48 -3.78
N THR A 234 -43.55 16.72 -4.28
CA THR A 234 -44.36 15.70 -4.93
C THR A 234 -44.48 16.02 -6.42
N PHE A 235 -44.08 15.08 -7.25
CA PHE A 235 -44.15 15.19 -8.70
C PHE A 235 -45.32 14.34 -9.19
N ALA A 236 -46.26 14.92 -9.94
CA ALA A 236 -47.43 14.17 -10.40
C ALA A 236 -47.15 13.29 -11.62
N ASP A 237 -46.11 13.60 -12.40
CA ASP A 237 -45.67 12.87 -13.58
C ASP A 237 -44.21 13.25 -13.93
N PRO A 238 -43.51 12.49 -14.81
CA PRO A 238 -42.11 12.73 -15.13
C PRO A 238 -41.79 14.15 -15.62
N SER A 239 -42.73 14.85 -16.28
CA SER A 239 -42.48 16.20 -16.82
C SER A 239 -42.43 17.29 -15.75
N GLN A 240 -42.85 16.98 -14.52
CA GLN A 240 -42.84 17.90 -13.38
C GLN A 240 -41.58 17.78 -12.52
N VAL A 241 -40.75 16.77 -12.76
CA VAL A 241 -39.46 16.60 -12.07
C VAL A 241 -38.58 17.80 -12.42
N HIS A 242 -38.16 18.54 -11.41
CA HIS A 242 -37.36 19.75 -11.57
C HIS A 242 -36.26 19.81 -10.52
N THR A 243 -35.28 20.68 -10.79
CA THR A 243 -34.19 20.96 -9.85
C THR A 243 -34.70 21.68 -8.62
N ILE A 244 -34.35 21.18 -7.44
CA ILE A 244 -34.65 21.79 -6.15
C ILE A 244 -33.41 22.56 -5.69
N LYS A 245 -33.58 23.85 -5.37
CA LYS A 245 -32.52 24.68 -4.78
C LYS A 245 -32.69 24.73 -3.28
N ILE A 246 -31.61 24.51 -2.55
CA ILE A 246 -31.60 24.49 -1.09
C ILE A 246 -30.71 25.65 -0.63
N PRO A 247 -31.26 26.66 0.09
CA PRO A 247 -30.53 27.89 0.40
C PRO A 247 -29.22 27.69 1.17
N SER A 248 -29.13 26.64 2.00
CA SER A 248 -27.96 26.34 2.82
C SER A 248 -27.85 24.85 3.06
N VAL A 249 -26.67 24.28 2.84
CA VAL A 249 -26.33 22.88 3.10
C VAL A 249 -24.95 22.79 3.75
N LEU A 250 -24.70 21.71 4.50
CA LEU A 250 -23.34 21.33 4.87
C LEU A 250 -22.73 20.56 3.69
N PRO A 251 -21.58 21.00 3.14
CA PRO A 251 -20.96 20.28 2.04
C PRO A 251 -20.36 18.97 2.51
N TRP A 252 -20.36 17.97 1.65
CA TRP A 252 -19.62 16.72 1.84
C TRP A 252 -18.16 16.90 1.42
N SER A 253 -17.22 16.41 2.24
CA SER A 253 -15.81 16.19 1.89
C SER A 253 -15.21 15.04 2.71
N ASP A 254 -13.96 14.67 2.44
CA ASP A 254 -13.18 13.72 3.23
C ASP A 254 -12.93 14.16 4.68
N GLU A 255 -12.98 15.47 4.93
CA GLU A 255 -12.77 16.07 6.25
C GLU A 255 -14.09 16.25 7.02
N SER A 256 -15.20 16.48 6.30
CA SER A 256 -16.54 16.66 6.86
C SER A 256 -17.57 15.93 5.99
N PRO A 257 -17.81 14.62 6.26
CA PRO A 257 -18.67 13.79 5.43
C PRO A 257 -20.17 14.02 5.75
N ALA A 258 -20.68 15.23 5.52
CA ALA A 258 -22.08 15.54 5.76
C ALA A 258 -22.99 14.77 4.80
N LEU A 259 -23.85 13.91 5.35
CA LEU A 259 -24.80 13.08 4.61
C LEU A 259 -26.25 13.43 4.94
N TYR A 260 -27.10 13.32 3.92
CA TYR A 260 -28.53 13.57 3.97
C TYR A 260 -29.27 12.38 3.40
N GLU A 261 -30.20 11.82 4.17
CA GLU A 261 -31.06 10.74 3.67
C GLU A 261 -32.09 11.28 2.69
N VAL A 262 -32.13 10.70 1.49
CA VAL A 262 -33.13 10.94 0.46
C VAL A 262 -34.09 9.78 0.48
N THR A 263 -35.38 10.07 0.60
CA THR A 263 -36.46 9.08 0.51
C THR A 263 -37.36 9.43 -0.66
N LEU A 264 -37.62 8.46 -1.55
CA LEU A 264 -38.62 8.59 -2.60
C LEU A 264 -39.74 7.59 -2.33
N THR A 265 -40.98 8.07 -2.30
CA THR A 265 -42.17 7.24 -2.07
C THR A 265 -43.10 7.34 -3.28
N SER A 266 -43.42 6.20 -3.86
CA SER A 266 -44.37 6.01 -4.95
C SER A 266 -45.65 5.34 -4.44
N SER A 267 -46.57 4.98 -5.34
CA SER A 267 -47.75 4.18 -5.00
C SER A 267 -47.42 2.74 -4.57
N GLY A 268 -46.31 2.16 -5.06
CA GLY A 268 -45.96 0.76 -4.83
C GLY A 268 -44.74 0.52 -3.94
N GLU A 269 -43.82 1.49 -3.83
CA GLU A 269 -42.52 1.30 -3.18
C GLU A 269 -42.02 2.60 -2.52
N SER A 270 -41.19 2.44 -1.49
CA SER A 270 -40.34 3.51 -0.94
C SER A 270 -38.87 3.09 -1.04
N VAL A 271 -38.04 3.95 -1.63
CA VAL A 271 -36.59 3.77 -1.74
C VAL A 271 -35.86 4.85 -0.95
N ALA A 272 -34.73 4.49 -0.34
CA ALA A 272 -33.91 5.38 0.48
C ALA A 272 -32.42 5.16 0.27
N PHE A 273 -31.66 6.25 0.28
CA PHE A 273 -30.20 6.25 0.24
C PHE A 273 -29.65 7.54 0.83
N ALA A 274 -28.37 7.56 1.22
CA ALA A 274 -27.71 8.77 1.69
C ALA A 274 -27.02 9.48 0.51
N THR A 275 -27.02 10.81 0.49
CA THR A 275 -26.24 11.62 -0.45
C THR A 275 -25.58 12.79 0.27
N GLY A 276 -24.61 13.42 -0.38
CA GLY A 276 -23.87 14.58 0.15
C GLY A 276 -23.76 15.67 -0.90
N PHE A 277 -23.76 16.95 -0.49
CA PHE A 277 -23.66 18.08 -1.42
C PHE A 277 -22.20 18.42 -1.67
N ARG A 278 -21.72 18.20 -2.89
CA ARG A 278 -20.33 18.47 -3.25
C ARG A 278 -20.18 18.78 -4.74
N SER A 279 -19.15 19.53 -5.08
CA SER A 279 -18.80 19.84 -6.48
C SER A 279 -17.31 19.55 -6.70
N VAL A 280 -16.99 18.69 -7.66
CA VAL A 280 -15.60 18.41 -8.07
C VAL A 280 -15.39 18.98 -9.47
N THR A 281 -14.31 19.73 -9.66
CA THR A 281 -14.04 20.43 -10.94
C THR A 281 -12.55 20.46 -11.24
N VAL A 282 -12.22 20.58 -12.52
CA VAL A 282 -10.86 20.93 -12.97
C VAL A 282 -10.88 22.39 -13.43
N LYS A 283 -10.02 23.22 -12.85
CA LYS A 283 -9.86 24.62 -13.27
C LYS A 283 -8.39 24.97 -13.35
N ASN A 284 -7.94 25.41 -14.54
CA ASN A 284 -6.54 25.74 -14.83
C ASN A 284 -5.56 24.61 -14.46
N GLY A 285 -5.93 23.37 -14.78
CA GLY A 285 -5.13 22.18 -14.45
C GLY A 285 -5.06 21.81 -12.97
N VAL A 286 -5.92 22.40 -12.12
CA VAL A 286 -5.99 22.07 -10.69
C VAL A 286 -7.28 21.32 -10.41
N LEU A 287 -7.17 20.14 -9.79
CA LEU A 287 -8.30 19.38 -9.27
C LEU A 287 -8.85 20.07 -8.01
N ARG A 288 -10.16 20.34 -7.98
CA ARG A 288 -10.80 21.08 -6.89
C ARG A 288 -12.04 20.37 -6.37
N ALA A 289 -12.22 20.36 -5.05
CA ALA A 289 -13.44 19.95 -4.38
C ALA A 289 -14.02 21.14 -3.60
N ASN A 290 -15.29 21.46 -3.85
CA ASN A 290 -16.01 22.57 -3.21
C ASN A 290 -15.27 23.91 -3.36
N GLY A 291 -14.71 24.15 -4.55
CA GLY A 291 -13.96 25.36 -4.92
C GLY A 291 -12.48 25.39 -4.49
N ARG A 292 -12.02 24.43 -3.67
CA ARG A 292 -10.66 24.42 -3.11
C ARG A 292 -9.80 23.31 -3.71
N PRO A 293 -8.47 23.49 -3.87
CA PRO A 293 -7.59 22.44 -4.39
C PRO A 293 -7.72 21.15 -3.58
N LEU A 294 -7.90 20.03 -4.26
CA LEU A 294 -7.98 18.70 -3.66
C LEU A 294 -6.61 18.02 -3.76
N ASN A 295 -6.08 17.58 -2.61
CA ASN A 295 -4.87 16.76 -2.55
C ASN A 295 -5.26 15.34 -2.12
N ILE A 296 -4.97 14.38 -2.99
CA ILE A 296 -5.22 12.96 -2.86
C ILE A 296 -4.06 12.32 -2.11
N ARG A 297 -4.34 11.87 -0.88
CA ARG A 297 -3.51 10.99 -0.06
C ARG A 297 -4.15 9.61 -0.12
N GLY A 298 -3.99 8.98 -1.27
CA GLY A 298 -4.74 7.79 -1.63
C GLY A 298 -3.97 6.49 -1.45
N VAL A 299 -4.71 5.38 -1.48
CA VAL A 299 -4.19 4.02 -1.64
C VAL A 299 -5.03 3.26 -2.66
N ASN A 300 -4.39 2.38 -3.44
CA ASN A 300 -5.09 1.36 -4.23
C ASN A 300 -5.61 0.29 -3.28
N ARG A 301 -6.88 -0.11 -3.47
CA ARG A 301 -7.54 -1.08 -2.58
C ARG A 301 -8.27 -2.14 -3.39
N HIS A 302 -7.76 -3.37 -3.35
CA HIS A 302 -8.46 -4.56 -3.77
C HIS A 302 -9.41 -5.08 -2.67
N GLU A 303 -10.40 -5.89 -3.06
CA GLU A 303 -11.20 -6.65 -2.11
C GLU A 303 -10.57 -8.00 -1.84
N ILE A 304 -9.93 -8.16 -0.69
CA ILE A 304 -9.24 -9.40 -0.34
C ILE A 304 -9.31 -9.70 1.16
N HIS A 305 -9.36 -10.98 1.49
CA HIS A 305 -9.21 -11.50 2.83
C HIS A 305 -8.41 -12.80 2.76
N SER A 306 -7.38 -12.92 3.60
CA SER A 306 -6.42 -14.04 3.56
C SER A 306 -7.05 -15.44 3.66
N GLU A 307 -8.26 -15.57 4.20
CA GLU A 307 -8.99 -16.84 4.30
C GLU A 307 -10.17 -16.97 3.32
N ARG A 308 -10.74 -15.84 2.88
CA ARG A 308 -12.03 -15.82 2.17
C ARG A 308 -11.91 -15.30 0.74
N GLY A 309 -10.72 -14.92 0.30
CA GLY A 309 -10.53 -14.28 -1.00
C GLY A 309 -11.32 -12.97 -1.07
N ARG A 310 -12.01 -12.74 -2.19
CA ARG A 310 -12.82 -11.53 -2.44
C ARG A 310 -14.20 -11.47 -1.77
N VAL A 311 -14.54 -12.40 -0.87
CA VAL A 311 -15.86 -12.38 -0.21
C VAL A 311 -15.91 -11.20 0.77
N PHE A 312 -16.90 -10.31 0.58
CA PHE A 312 -17.06 -9.10 1.39
C PHE A 312 -17.48 -9.42 2.83
N ASP A 313 -16.93 -8.65 3.77
CA ASP A 313 -17.35 -8.62 5.17
C ASP A 313 -17.35 -7.16 5.64
N GLU A 314 -18.51 -6.64 6.06
CA GLU A 314 -18.68 -5.23 6.41
C GLU A 314 -17.78 -4.82 7.59
N ALA A 315 -17.64 -5.70 8.59
CA ALA A 315 -16.84 -5.39 9.78
C ALA A 315 -15.36 -5.25 9.43
N SER A 316 -14.82 -6.18 8.63
CA SER A 316 -13.46 -6.12 8.11
C SER A 316 -13.26 -4.89 7.24
N ALA A 317 -14.18 -4.61 6.30
CA ALA A 317 -14.10 -3.44 5.43
C ALA A 317 -14.13 -2.12 6.22
N ARG A 318 -15.00 -1.98 7.22
CA ARG A 318 -15.02 -0.79 8.09
C ARG A 318 -13.72 -0.65 8.87
N ALA A 319 -13.22 -1.72 9.48
CA ALA A 319 -11.96 -1.68 10.22
C ALA A 319 -10.78 -1.25 9.33
N ASP A 320 -10.79 -1.68 8.07
CA ASP A 320 -9.83 -1.34 7.03
C ASP A 320 -9.85 0.16 6.70
N LEU A 321 -11.04 0.71 6.39
CA LEU A 321 -11.20 2.13 6.08
C LEU A 321 -10.93 3.04 7.30
N GLU A 322 -11.28 2.60 8.51
CA GLU A 322 -10.90 3.31 9.73
C GLU A 322 -9.38 3.31 9.95
N LEU A 323 -8.70 2.20 9.64
CA LEU A 323 -7.24 2.12 9.73
C LEU A 323 -6.57 3.06 8.74
N MET A 324 -7.07 3.14 7.50
CA MET A 324 -6.65 4.11 6.49
C MET A 324 -6.74 5.55 7.04
N LYS A 325 -7.92 5.93 7.56
CA LYS A 325 -8.17 7.27 8.11
C LYS A 325 -7.28 7.59 9.32
N ARG A 326 -6.97 6.59 10.18
CA ARG A 326 -5.99 6.74 11.27
C ARG A 326 -4.55 7.01 10.80
N HIS A 327 -4.26 6.75 9.53
CA HIS A 327 -2.96 6.95 8.88
C HIS A 327 -3.02 8.00 7.76
N ASN A 328 -3.85 9.04 7.95
CA ASN A 328 -3.96 10.21 7.08
C ASN A 328 -4.47 9.97 5.65
N VAL A 329 -4.84 8.74 5.28
CA VAL A 329 -5.47 8.43 3.99
C VAL A 329 -6.78 9.19 3.87
N ASN A 330 -7.03 9.79 2.71
CA ASN A 330 -8.29 10.47 2.42
C ASN A 330 -8.97 10.03 1.13
N ALA A 331 -8.37 9.08 0.41
CA ALA A 331 -8.92 8.58 -0.84
C ALA A 331 -8.61 7.10 -1.06
N ILE A 332 -9.47 6.42 -1.82
CA ILE A 332 -9.23 5.07 -2.32
C ILE A 332 -9.47 5.01 -3.83
N ARG A 333 -8.63 4.25 -4.53
CA ARG A 333 -8.93 3.75 -5.88
C ARG A 333 -9.36 2.30 -5.75
N THR A 334 -10.48 1.94 -6.37
CA THR A 334 -11.01 0.57 -6.31
C THR A 334 -10.33 -0.31 -7.36
N ALA A 335 -9.02 -0.53 -7.18
CA ALA A 335 -8.18 -1.29 -8.08
C ALA A 335 -8.65 -2.77 -8.19
N HIS A 336 -8.96 -3.31 -9.36
CA HIS A 336 -9.34 -2.62 -10.62
C HIS A 336 -10.75 -3.00 -11.06
N SER A 337 -11.70 -2.83 -10.15
CA SER A 337 -13.12 -3.13 -10.41
C SER A 337 -14.03 -2.51 -9.34
N PRO A 338 -15.35 -2.42 -9.60
CA PRO A 338 -16.27 -1.90 -8.60
C PRO A 338 -16.27 -2.82 -7.36
N PRO A 339 -16.15 -2.25 -6.14
CA PRO A 339 -16.15 -3.02 -4.91
C PRO A 339 -17.55 -3.55 -4.62
N HIS A 340 -17.73 -4.29 -3.52
CA HIS A 340 -19.04 -4.57 -2.97
C HIS A 340 -19.77 -3.23 -2.72
N PRO A 341 -21.06 -3.08 -3.08
CA PRO A 341 -21.76 -1.80 -3.00
C PRO A 341 -21.69 -1.15 -1.62
N ARG A 342 -21.77 -1.97 -0.57
CA ARG A 342 -21.66 -1.51 0.83
C ARG A 342 -20.36 -0.78 1.17
N LEU A 343 -19.25 -1.01 0.44
CA LEU A 343 -18.01 -0.27 0.68
C LEU A 343 -18.18 1.23 0.41
N LEU A 344 -18.99 1.61 -0.58
CA LEU A 344 -19.19 3.01 -0.95
C LEU A 344 -20.02 3.75 0.09
N ASP A 345 -21.01 3.10 0.71
CA ASP A 345 -21.70 3.66 1.88
C ASP A 345 -20.71 3.98 3.02
N LEU A 346 -19.75 3.08 3.27
CA LEU A 346 -18.73 3.29 4.31
C LEU A 346 -17.78 4.43 3.92
N ALA A 347 -17.40 4.55 2.65
CA ALA A 347 -16.57 5.66 2.16
C ALA A 347 -17.28 7.01 2.27
N ASP A 348 -18.58 7.04 1.96
CA ASP A 348 -19.44 8.21 2.14
C ASP A 348 -19.52 8.63 3.62
N GLU A 349 -19.68 7.66 4.52
CA GLU A 349 -19.82 7.88 5.98
C GLU A 349 -18.52 8.32 6.65
N LEU A 350 -17.40 7.66 6.30
CA LEU A 350 -16.09 7.89 6.93
C LEU A 350 -15.33 9.05 6.29
N GLY A 351 -15.77 9.53 5.12
CA GLY A 351 -15.14 10.61 4.38
C GLY A 351 -13.88 10.14 3.65
N LEU A 352 -14.06 9.41 2.56
CA LEU A 352 -12.98 9.04 1.63
C LEU A 352 -13.40 9.41 0.21
N TRP A 353 -12.53 10.11 -0.53
CA TRP A 353 -12.73 10.29 -1.97
C TRP A 353 -12.51 8.96 -2.69
N VAL A 354 -13.39 8.62 -3.62
CA VAL A 354 -13.33 7.36 -4.36
C VAL A 354 -13.09 7.65 -5.84
N MET A 355 -12.00 7.10 -6.38
CA MET A 355 -11.89 6.85 -7.81
C MET A 355 -12.46 5.46 -8.07
N LEU A 356 -13.66 5.41 -8.63
CA LEU A 356 -14.39 4.17 -8.85
C LEU A 356 -14.07 3.62 -10.23
N GLU A 357 -13.47 2.43 -10.27
CA GLU A 357 -12.92 1.84 -11.49
C GLU A 357 -13.83 0.75 -12.06
N CYS A 358 -13.98 0.76 -13.38
CA CYS A 358 -14.68 -0.29 -14.12
C CYS A 358 -13.90 -1.61 -14.08
N ASP A 359 -14.63 -2.72 -14.14
CA ASP A 359 -14.05 -4.07 -14.18
C ASP A 359 -13.49 -4.33 -15.58
N LEU A 360 -12.29 -3.83 -15.88
CA LEU A 360 -11.65 -3.96 -17.19
C LEU A 360 -10.12 -3.91 -17.08
N GLU A 361 -9.49 -5.01 -17.48
CA GLU A 361 -8.03 -5.09 -17.65
C GLU A 361 -7.64 -6.11 -18.73
N THR A 362 -6.79 -5.68 -19.67
CA THR A 362 -6.30 -6.51 -20.80
C THR A 362 -4.77 -6.57 -20.86
N HIS A 363 -4.12 -6.48 -19.70
CA HIS A 363 -2.68 -6.20 -19.58
C HIS A 363 -1.81 -7.22 -20.34
N GLY A 364 -2.13 -8.52 -20.27
CA GLY A 364 -1.37 -9.55 -20.97
C GLY A 364 -1.31 -9.41 -22.51
N PHE A 365 -2.14 -8.56 -23.13
CA PHE A 365 -1.99 -8.21 -24.54
C PHE A 365 -0.74 -7.35 -24.82
N GLU A 366 -0.15 -6.69 -23.83
CA GLU A 366 1.12 -5.97 -23.96
C GLU A 366 2.24 -6.90 -24.45
N LEU A 367 2.27 -8.15 -23.96
CA LEU A 367 3.23 -9.18 -24.37
C LEU A 367 3.13 -9.55 -25.86
N ALA A 368 1.98 -9.28 -26.48
CA ALA A 368 1.73 -9.40 -27.92
C ALA A 368 1.73 -8.04 -28.63
N HIS A 369 2.36 -7.01 -28.04
CA HIS A 369 2.40 -5.64 -28.56
C HIS A 369 1.00 -5.07 -28.87
N TRP A 370 0.02 -5.41 -28.04
CA TRP A 370 -1.39 -5.03 -28.17
C TRP A 370 -2.08 -5.55 -29.44
N GLU A 371 -1.50 -6.52 -30.15
CA GLU A 371 -2.13 -7.13 -31.32
C GLU A 371 -3.42 -7.85 -30.93
N GLY A 372 -4.53 -7.45 -31.54
CA GLY A 372 -5.85 -8.05 -31.26
C GLY A 372 -6.45 -7.66 -29.90
N ASN A 373 -5.92 -6.62 -29.24
CA ASN A 373 -6.43 -6.12 -27.96
C ASN A 373 -7.93 -5.76 -28.05
N PRO A 374 -8.79 -6.28 -27.14
CA PRO A 374 -10.21 -5.95 -27.08
C PRO A 374 -10.53 -4.45 -26.99
N SER A 375 -9.62 -3.63 -26.45
CA SER A 375 -9.82 -2.18 -26.33
C SER A 375 -9.99 -1.43 -27.65
N ASP A 376 -9.47 -1.97 -28.75
CA ASP A 376 -9.61 -1.37 -30.09
C ASP A 376 -10.28 -2.27 -31.14
N ASP A 377 -10.82 -3.43 -30.73
CA ASP A 377 -11.59 -4.30 -31.63
C ASP A 377 -13.11 -4.01 -31.50
N PRO A 378 -13.76 -3.50 -32.56
CA PRO A 378 -15.21 -3.24 -32.56
C PRO A 378 -16.10 -4.41 -32.18
N ALA A 379 -15.65 -5.66 -32.36
CA ALA A 379 -16.42 -6.85 -32.00
C ALA A 379 -16.64 -6.98 -30.48
N TRP A 380 -15.81 -6.30 -29.67
CA TRP A 380 -15.90 -6.28 -28.21
C TRP A 380 -16.68 -5.09 -27.65
N ARG A 381 -17.09 -4.13 -28.49
CA ARG A 381 -17.69 -2.86 -28.04
C ARG A 381 -18.84 -3.05 -27.06
N GLN A 382 -19.76 -3.99 -27.31
CA GLN A 382 -20.89 -4.21 -26.40
C GLN A 382 -20.46 -4.71 -25.00
N HIS A 383 -19.38 -5.49 -24.90
CA HIS A 383 -18.84 -5.94 -23.61
C HIS A 383 -18.25 -4.77 -22.81
N PHE A 384 -17.58 -3.83 -23.49
CA PHE A 384 -17.04 -2.61 -22.87
C PHE A 384 -18.17 -1.68 -22.41
N MET A 385 -19.18 -1.47 -23.26
CA MET A 385 -20.33 -0.63 -22.93
C MET A 385 -21.15 -1.19 -21.77
N ASP A 386 -21.45 -2.50 -21.76
CA ASP A 386 -22.19 -3.12 -20.66
C ASP A 386 -21.43 -3.02 -19.33
N ARG A 387 -20.10 -3.18 -19.35
CA ARG A 387 -19.25 -3.01 -18.15
C ARG A 387 -19.34 -1.60 -17.59
N ILE A 388 -19.12 -0.56 -18.40
CA ILE A 388 -19.15 0.83 -17.92
C ILE A 388 -20.55 1.27 -17.51
N GLU A 389 -21.58 0.84 -18.24
CA GLU A 389 -22.98 1.13 -17.91
C GLU A 389 -23.33 0.59 -16.53
N ARG A 390 -23.01 -0.68 -16.26
CA ARG A 390 -23.26 -1.29 -14.94
C ARG A 390 -22.46 -0.64 -13.83
N THR A 391 -21.20 -0.28 -14.08
CA THR A 391 -20.35 0.43 -13.10
C THR A 391 -20.97 1.76 -12.70
N VAL A 392 -21.29 2.61 -13.67
CA VAL A 392 -21.81 3.95 -13.37
C VAL A 392 -23.21 3.89 -12.79
N GLU A 393 -24.10 3.10 -13.40
CA GLU A 393 -25.51 3.09 -13.00
C GLU A 393 -25.70 2.56 -11.58
N ARG A 394 -24.89 1.59 -11.13
CA ARG A 394 -24.97 1.04 -9.77
C ARG A 394 -24.68 2.10 -8.71
N ASP A 395 -23.67 2.95 -8.95
CA ASP A 395 -23.00 3.71 -7.89
C ASP A 395 -23.15 5.24 -8.02
N LYS A 396 -23.84 5.73 -9.05
CA LYS A 396 -24.00 7.17 -9.38
C LYS A 396 -24.51 8.09 -8.27
N ASN A 397 -25.11 7.55 -7.20
CA ASN A 397 -25.66 8.31 -6.06
C ASN A 397 -24.64 8.63 -4.95
N HIS A 398 -23.47 7.98 -4.93
CA HIS A 398 -22.50 8.17 -3.86
C HIS A 398 -21.72 9.49 -3.99
N PRO A 399 -21.73 10.38 -2.98
CA PRO A 399 -20.97 11.64 -2.99
C PRO A 399 -19.46 11.43 -2.98
N SER A 400 -18.97 10.34 -2.39
CA SER A 400 -17.54 10.00 -2.32
C SER A 400 -16.88 9.87 -3.68
N ILE A 401 -17.62 9.41 -4.70
CA ILE A 401 -17.08 9.21 -6.04
C ILE A 401 -16.83 10.57 -6.69
N PHE A 402 -15.55 10.87 -6.93
CA PHE A 402 -15.11 12.07 -7.64
C PHE A 402 -14.74 11.81 -9.10
N SER A 403 -14.38 10.57 -9.43
CA SER A 403 -13.95 10.16 -10.77
C SER A 403 -14.42 8.75 -11.09
N TRP A 404 -14.76 8.53 -12.36
CA TRP A 404 -14.95 7.23 -12.98
C TRP A 404 -13.67 6.84 -13.70
N SER A 405 -13.08 5.69 -13.35
CA SER A 405 -11.96 5.12 -14.11
C SER A 405 -12.48 4.07 -15.10
N LEU A 406 -12.00 4.13 -16.34
CA LEU A 406 -12.46 3.24 -17.42
C LEU A 406 -11.98 1.79 -17.26
N GLY A 407 -10.94 1.57 -16.46
CA GLY A 407 -10.24 0.29 -16.29
C GLY A 407 -8.76 0.53 -16.00
N ASN A 408 -7.97 -0.53 -16.04
CA ASN A 408 -6.52 -0.48 -15.83
C ASN A 408 -5.77 -1.14 -17.00
N GLU A 409 -4.54 -0.71 -17.29
CA GLU A 409 -3.55 -1.36 -18.17
C GLU A 409 -4.15 -2.15 -19.35
N SER A 410 -4.98 -1.47 -20.15
CA SER A 410 -5.72 -2.09 -21.26
C SER A 410 -5.35 -1.48 -22.62
N GLY A 411 -4.20 -0.81 -22.69
CA GLY A 411 -3.73 -0.08 -23.87
C GLY A 411 -4.61 1.10 -24.24
N GLU A 412 -4.52 1.57 -25.50
CA GLU A 412 -5.41 2.60 -26.05
C GLU A 412 -6.44 1.94 -26.99
N GLY A 413 -7.60 2.59 -27.22
CA GLY A 413 -8.52 2.08 -28.24
C GLY A 413 -9.90 2.73 -28.32
N SER A 414 -10.57 2.49 -29.44
CA SER A 414 -11.88 3.07 -29.77
C SER A 414 -13.03 2.58 -28.90
N ASN A 415 -12.89 1.47 -28.15
CA ASN A 415 -13.90 1.04 -27.19
C ASN A 415 -13.77 1.80 -25.86
N LEU A 416 -12.54 2.10 -25.42
CA LEU A 416 -12.29 2.96 -24.26
C LEU A 416 -12.81 4.39 -24.50
N ALA A 417 -12.54 4.96 -25.67
CA ALA A 417 -13.07 6.26 -26.06
C ALA A 417 -14.62 6.28 -26.09
N ALA A 418 -15.26 5.17 -26.49
CA ALA A 418 -16.72 5.04 -26.46
C ALA A 418 -17.27 4.97 -25.03
N MET A 419 -16.59 4.27 -24.11
CA MET A 419 -16.93 4.27 -22.69
C MET A 419 -16.83 5.68 -22.11
N ALA A 420 -15.72 6.38 -22.35
CA ALA A 420 -15.52 7.75 -21.88
C ALA A 420 -16.60 8.71 -22.37
N ALA A 421 -16.93 8.66 -23.67
CA ALA A 421 -17.99 9.47 -24.26
C ALA A 421 -19.36 9.18 -23.65
N TRP A 422 -19.66 7.91 -23.37
CA TRP A 422 -20.90 7.52 -22.71
C TRP A 422 -20.95 8.00 -21.26
N VAL A 423 -19.86 7.84 -20.49
CA VAL A 423 -19.77 8.35 -19.11
C VAL A 423 -20.01 9.86 -19.12
N LYS A 424 -19.39 10.60 -20.04
CA LYS A 424 -19.59 12.05 -20.12
C LYS A 424 -20.99 12.48 -20.53
N HIS A 425 -21.65 11.70 -21.37
CA HIS A 425 -23.05 11.93 -21.69
C HIS A 425 -23.95 11.65 -20.48
N ARG A 426 -23.66 10.57 -19.75
CA ARG A 426 -24.48 10.06 -18.65
C ARG A 426 -24.31 10.82 -17.34
N ASP A 427 -23.07 11.16 -17.00
CA ASP A 427 -22.62 11.85 -15.79
C ASP A 427 -21.58 12.93 -16.12
N PRO A 428 -22.04 14.11 -16.58
CA PRO A 428 -21.13 15.21 -16.94
C PRO A 428 -20.42 15.83 -15.73
N ASP A 429 -20.90 15.57 -14.50
CA ASP A 429 -20.46 16.23 -13.27
C ASP A 429 -19.25 15.54 -12.62
N ARG A 430 -18.96 14.28 -12.98
CA ARG A 430 -17.77 13.54 -12.52
C ARG A 430 -16.71 13.45 -13.61
N LEU A 431 -15.46 13.33 -13.17
CA LEU A 431 -14.31 13.25 -14.05
C LEU A 431 -14.15 11.86 -14.65
N VAL A 432 -13.63 11.78 -15.87
CA VAL A 432 -13.18 10.51 -16.47
C VAL A 432 -11.67 10.36 -16.31
N HIS A 433 -11.26 9.21 -15.79
CA HIS A 433 -9.88 8.79 -15.61
C HIS A 433 -9.56 7.54 -16.45
N TYR A 434 -8.37 7.51 -17.01
CA TYR A 434 -7.73 6.30 -17.54
C TYR A 434 -6.24 6.60 -17.76
N GLU A 435 -5.34 5.80 -17.18
CA GLU A 435 -3.90 6.07 -17.21
C GLU A 435 -3.30 5.99 -18.61
N SER A 436 -3.68 4.95 -19.35
CA SER A 436 -3.05 4.65 -20.63
C SER A 436 -3.54 5.54 -21.78
N ASP A 437 -4.46 6.50 -21.53
CA ASP A 437 -4.75 7.61 -22.46
C ASP A 437 -3.64 8.66 -22.38
N HIS A 438 -2.45 8.29 -22.83
CA HIS A 438 -1.26 9.16 -22.73
C HIS A 438 -1.39 10.45 -23.53
N ARG A 439 -2.29 10.48 -24.52
CA ARG A 439 -2.60 11.65 -25.33
C ARG A 439 -3.57 12.59 -24.61
N ALA A 440 -4.24 12.14 -23.54
CA ALA A 440 -5.35 12.84 -22.91
C ALA A 440 -6.47 13.20 -23.91
N GLU A 441 -6.86 12.24 -24.75
CA GLU A 441 -7.89 12.42 -25.78
C GLU A 441 -9.31 12.36 -25.21
N TYR A 442 -9.55 11.50 -24.23
CA TYR A 442 -10.89 11.23 -23.68
C TYR A 442 -10.94 11.23 -22.15
N THR A 443 -9.86 11.63 -21.49
CA THR A 443 -9.73 11.76 -20.04
C THR A 443 -9.57 13.21 -19.60
N GLU A 444 -9.86 13.49 -18.32
CA GLU A 444 -9.78 14.84 -17.73
C GLU A 444 -8.76 14.97 -16.60
N ILE A 445 -8.05 13.88 -16.32
CA ILE A 445 -6.94 13.81 -15.37
C ILE A 445 -5.79 13.19 -16.13
N TYR A 446 -4.64 13.88 -16.21
CA TYR A 446 -3.44 13.25 -16.73
C TYR A 446 -2.86 12.39 -15.63
N SER A 447 -2.79 11.09 -15.90
CA SER A 447 -2.46 10.10 -14.90
C SER A 447 -1.26 9.29 -15.35
N ARG A 448 -0.41 8.90 -14.40
CA ARG A 448 0.72 8.00 -14.62
C ARG A 448 0.88 7.07 -13.44
N MET A 449 1.33 5.86 -13.73
CA MET A 449 1.80 4.90 -12.72
C MET A 449 3.33 4.89 -12.65
N TYR A 450 3.84 4.85 -11.42
CA TYR A 450 5.26 4.78 -11.05
C TYR A 450 6.21 5.79 -11.74
N PRO A 451 5.81 7.06 -11.98
CA PRO A 451 6.68 8.03 -12.65
C PRO A 451 7.89 8.38 -11.78
N ALA A 452 9.08 8.50 -12.39
CA ALA A 452 10.23 9.05 -11.70
C ALA A 452 10.03 10.54 -11.37
N LEU A 453 10.68 11.03 -10.31
CA LEU A 453 10.51 12.41 -9.83
C LEU A 453 10.92 13.44 -10.89
N GLU A 454 12.02 13.19 -11.59
CA GLU A 454 12.54 14.08 -12.64
C GLU A 454 11.59 14.12 -13.86
N GLU A 455 10.83 13.04 -14.11
CA GLU A 455 9.80 13.01 -15.14
C GLU A 455 8.62 13.92 -14.78
N ILE A 456 8.17 13.86 -13.52
CA ILE A 456 7.10 14.73 -13.00
C ILE A 456 7.54 16.20 -13.08
N GLU A 457 8.76 16.51 -12.62
CA GLU A 457 9.31 17.87 -12.70
C GLU A 457 9.33 18.39 -14.14
N ALA A 458 9.73 17.54 -15.10
CA ALA A 458 9.71 17.87 -16.52
C ALA A 458 8.30 18.08 -17.07
N PHE A 459 7.32 17.26 -16.68
CA PHE A 459 5.92 17.45 -17.05
C PHE A 459 5.35 18.78 -16.55
N LEU A 460 5.70 19.16 -15.31
CA LEU A 460 5.23 20.40 -14.69
C LEU A 460 5.87 21.66 -15.27
N ALA A 461 7.01 21.53 -15.97
CA ALA A 461 7.64 22.63 -16.69
C ALA A 461 6.91 22.93 -18.01
N ASP A 462 6.83 24.22 -18.38
CA ASP A 462 6.02 24.69 -19.53
C ASP A 462 6.34 24.00 -20.87
N ASN A 463 7.58 23.52 -21.07
CA ASN A 463 8.05 22.88 -22.31
C ASN A 463 8.85 21.59 -22.09
N GLY A 464 8.80 20.98 -20.90
CA GLY A 464 9.55 19.75 -20.61
C GLY A 464 8.84 18.50 -21.16
N PRO A 465 9.55 17.42 -21.54
CA PRO A 465 8.93 16.17 -21.97
C PRO A 465 7.97 15.63 -20.90
N ILE A 466 6.91 14.94 -21.33
CA ILE A 466 5.87 14.42 -20.41
C ILE A 466 6.17 13.04 -19.85
N ALA A 467 7.19 12.35 -20.38
CA ALA A 467 7.56 11.00 -20.01
C ALA A 467 9.03 10.69 -20.33
N VAL A 468 9.59 9.69 -19.67
CA VAL A 468 10.90 9.10 -20.02
C VAL A 468 10.88 8.44 -21.39
N SER A 469 12.01 8.45 -22.10
CA SER A 469 12.11 8.04 -23.51
C SER A 469 11.74 6.59 -23.82
N HIS A 470 11.78 5.68 -22.84
CA HIS A 470 11.39 4.29 -23.02
C HIS A 470 9.90 4.03 -22.72
N HIS A 471 9.19 5.03 -22.18
CA HIS A 471 7.77 4.93 -21.87
C HIS A 471 6.92 5.31 -23.10
N PRO A 472 5.81 4.61 -23.40
CA PRO A 472 4.95 4.91 -24.55
C PRO A 472 4.46 6.36 -24.61
N ALA A 473 4.15 6.96 -23.47
CA ALA A 473 3.75 8.38 -23.36
C ALA A 473 4.80 9.38 -23.90
N SER A 474 6.06 8.97 -24.11
CA SER A 474 7.08 9.81 -24.74
C SER A 474 6.89 10.01 -26.25
N HIS A 475 6.01 9.22 -26.88
CA HIS A 475 5.78 9.22 -28.32
C HIS A 475 4.64 10.15 -28.77
N VAL A 476 4.02 10.90 -27.85
CA VAL A 476 2.97 11.85 -28.20
C VAL A 476 3.53 13.07 -28.95
N THR A 477 2.68 13.73 -29.73
CA THR A 477 2.99 14.99 -30.39
C THR A 477 3.08 16.16 -29.41
N GLU A 478 3.71 17.26 -29.82
CA GLU A 478 3.79 18.48 -29.01
C GLU A 478 2.41 19.05 -28.64
N ALA A 479 1.43 18.95 -29.54
CA ALA A 479 0.07 19.40 -29.30
C ALA A 479 -0.67 18.53 -28.26
N GLU A 480 -0.47 17.21 -28.31
CA GLU A 480 -1.01 16.27 -27.32
C GLU A 480 -0.35 16.49 -25.94
N ALA A 481 0.97 16.67 -25.90
CA ALA A 481 1.68 17.02 -24.68
C ALA A 481 1.20 18.37 -24.10
N ALA A 482 0.97 19.38 -24.94
CA ALA A 482 0.41 20.66 -24.51
C ALA A 482 -1.00 20.49 -23.93
N ARG A 483 -1.85 19.64 -24.54
CA ARG A 483 -3.17 19.27 -24.01
C ARG A 483 -3.06 18.59 -22.65
N ALA A 484 -2.21 17.56 -22.53
CA ALA A 484 -1.97 16.85 -21.27
C ALA A 484 -1.54 17.81 -20.14
N ARG A 485 -0.66 18.77 -20.44
CA ARG A 485 -0.24 19.81 -19.48
C ARG A 485 -1.34 20.82 -19.09
N THR A 486 -2.54 20.75 -19.67
CA THR A 486 -3.69 21.53 -19.17
C THR A 486 -4.48 20.83 -18.07
N LEU A 487 -4.23 19.53 -17.87
CA LEU A 487 -4.92 18.68 -16.89
C LEU A 487 -4.16 18.66 -15.55
N PRO A 488 -4.86 18.31 -14.45
CA PRO A 488 -4.19 17.92 -13.20
C PRO A 488 -3.37 16.66 -13.41
N TYR A 489 -2.23 16.60 -12.72
CA TYR A 489 -1.35 15.44 -12.70
C TYR A 489 -1.68 14.58 -11.49
N LEU A 490 -1.96 13.31 -11.70
CA LEU A 490 -2.26 12.33 -10.65
C LEU A 490 -1.32 11.13 -10.79
N MET A 491 -0.75 10.68 -9.69
CA MET A 491 -0.06 9.39 -9.65
C MET A 491 -1.09 8.32 -9.28
N VAL A 492 -1.68 7.65 -10.27
CA VAL A 492 -2.69 6.60 -9.98
C VAL A 492 -2.08 5.42 -9.23
N GLU A 493 -0.79 5.19 -9.42
CA GLU A 493 0.01 4.24 -8.66
C GLU A 493 1.41 4.83 -8.46
N TYR A 494 1.94 4.75 -7.25
CA TYR A 494 3.31 5.15 -6.92
C TYR A 494 3.75 4.47 -5.62
N LEU A 495 5.04 4.57 -5.30
CA LEU A 495 5.61 4.01 -4.07
C LEU A 495 5.21 2.55 -3.85
N HIS A 496 5.55 1.68 -4.82
CA HIS A 496 5.26 0.25 -4.74
C HIS A 496 5.77 -0.36 -3.42
N ALA A 497 4.83 -0.83 -2.58
CA ALA A 497 5.03 -1.08 -1.15
C ALA A 497 5.49 -2.51 -0.83
N MET A 498 5.95 -3.25 -1.83
CA MET A 498 6.37 -4.65 -1.71
C MET A 498 7.55 -4.88 -0.77
N GLY A 499 7.33 -5.86 0.13
CA GLY A 499 8.31 -6.29 1.11
C GLY A 499 8.71 -5.19 2.08
N THR A 500 10.02 -5.02 2.29
CA THR A 500 10.55 -3.92 3.11
C THR A 500 10.67 -2.64 2.27
N GLY A 501 9.76 -1.70 2.50
CA GLY A 501 9.64 -0.45 1.75
C GLY A 501 8.24 0.18 1.93
N PRO A 502 7.86 1.15 1.08
CA PRO A 502 8.64 1.76 0.01
C PRO A 502 9.59 2.86 0.52
N GLY A 503 10.69 3.10 -0.18
CA GLY A 503 11.56 4.27 0.02
C GLY A 503 11.09 5.49 -0.77
N GLY A 504 11.32 6.70 -0.24
CA GLY A 504 11.17 7.95 -1.00
C GLY A 504 9.83 8.67 -0.84
N ALA A 505 8.97 8.30 0.13
CA ALA A 505 7.68 8.96 0.34
C ALA A 505 7.79 10.48 0.55
N ALA A 506 8.78 10.91 1.35
CA ALA A 506 9.07 12.32 1.57
C ALA A 506 9.50 13.07 0.30
N ASP A 507 10.06 12.38 -0.71
CA ASP A 507 10.51 13.01 -1.95
C ASP A 507 9.34 13.33 -2.88
N TYR A 508 8.42 12.37 -3.06
CA TYR A 508 7.18 12.61 -3.80
C TYR A 508 6.32 13.69 -3.14
N GLN A 509 6.21 13.66 -1.80
CA GLN A 509 5.40 14.65 -1.10
C GLN A 509 5.91 16.09 -1.31
N ARG A 510 7.24 16.29 -1.39
CA ARG A 510 7.80 17.62 -1.71
C ARG A 510 7.38 18.11 -3.10
N LEU A 511 7.26 17.22 -4.09
CA LEU A 511 6.75 17.60 -5.41
C LEU A 511 5.27 17.96 -5.37
N VAL A 512 4.45 17.15 -4.67
CA VAL A 512 3.02 17.43 -4.49
C VAL A 512 2.79 18.82 -3.87
N GLU A 513 3.63 19.22 -2.92
CA GLU A 513 3.55 20.53 -2.27
C GLU A 513 4.07 21.69 -3.12
N SER A 514 4.94 21.40 -4.10
CA SER A 514 5.58 22.43 -4.92
C SER A 514 4.68 23.00 -6.01
N ASN A 515 3.61 22.30 -6.41
CA ASN A 515 2.76 22.70 -7.54
C ASN A 515 1.30 22.24 -7.36
N GLU A 516 0.34 23.17 -7.35
CA GLU A 516 -1.09 22.86 -7.17
C GLU A 516 -1.69 21.98 -8.28
N ARG A 517 -1.03 21.84 -9.44
CA ARG A 517 -1.47 20.91 -10.49
C ARG A 517 -1.22 19.45 -10.11
N MET A 518 -0.32 19.19 -9.16
CA MET A 518 -0.15 17.87 -8.57
C MET A 518 -1.34 17.58 -7.66
N ALA A 519 -2.20 16.66 -8.11
CA ALA A 519 -3.36 16.23 -7.34
C ALA A 519 -3.00 15.27 -6.20
N GLY A 520 -1.75 14.81 -6.11
CA GLY A 520 -1.33 13.75 -5.18
C GLY A 520 -1.32 12.39 -5.88
N GLY A 521 -1.62 11.31 -5.16
CA GLY A 521 -1.60 9.97 -5.74
C GLY A 521 -2.10 8.85 -4.83
N PHE A 522 -2.17 7.65 -5.38
CA PHE A 522 -2.57 6.43 -4.69
C PHE A 522 -1.40 5.45 -4.55
N VAL A 523 -1.00 5.12 -3.32
CA VAL A 523 0.08 4.14 -3.10
C VAL A 523 -0.35 2.76 -3.62
N TRP A 524 0.57 2.03 -4.25
CA TRP A 524 0.38 0.63 -4.62
C TRP A 524 1.07 -0.29 -3.59
N GLU A 525 0.35 -1.11 -2.83
CA GLU A 525 -1.10 -1.01 -2.58
C GLU A 525 -1.42 -1.07 -1.09
N TRP A 526 -2.70 -1.16 -0.74
CA TRP A 526 -3.09 -1.11 0.66
C TRP A 526 -2.72 -2.37 1.44
N ARG A 527 -2.90 -3.57 0.86
CA ARG A 527 -2.85 -4.82 1.62
C ARG A 527 -2.24 -5.97 0.84
N ASP A 528 -1.33 -6.74 1.45
CA ASP A 528 -0.87 -8.00 0.86
C ASP A 528 -2.04 -8.97 0.63
N HIS A 529 -2.02 -9.66 -0.49
CA HIS A 529 -3.06 -10.62 -0.86
C HIS A 529 -2.68 -12.07 -0.52
N ALA A 530 -1.62 -12.29 0.28
CA ALA A 530 -1.20 -13.62 0.66
C ALA A 530 -2.33 -14.42 1.35
N LEU A 531 -2.51 -15.67 0.96
CA LEU A 531 -3.61 -16.53 1.41
C LEU A 531 -3.15 -17.48 2.51
N LYS A 532 -3.93 -17.62 3.58
CA LYS A 532 -3.62 -18.58 4.64
C LYS A 532 -3.84 -20.00 4.14
N THR A 533 -2.82 -20.84 4.34
CA THR A 533 -2.88 -22.28 4.09
C THR A 533 -2.01 -23.01 5.11
N THR A 534 -1.88 -24.33 4.98
CA THR A 534 -1.05 -25.14 5.87
C THR A 534 -0.02 -25.95 5.11
N THR A 535 1.17 -26.09 5.69
CA THR A 535 2.19 -27.04 5.24
C THR A 535 1.69 -28.49 5.34
N GLN A 536 2.44 -29.43 4.77
CA GLN A 536 2.11 -30.86 4.85
C GLN A 536 2.05 -31.39 6.29
N ASP A 537 2.84 -30.82 7.20
CA ASP A 537 2.84 -31.14 8.64
C ASP A 537 1.82 -30.31 9.47
N GLY A 538 0.99 -29.49 8.81
CA GLY A 538 -0.13 -28.78 9.42
C GLY A 538 0.20 -27.42 10.04
N ARG A 539 1.38 -26.85 9.78
CA ARG A 539 1.75 -25.50 10.24
C ARG A 539 1.09 -24.45 9.34
N PRO A 540 0.38 -23.44 9.90
CA PRO A 540 -0.19 -22.38 9.10
C PRO A 540 0.90 -21.46 8.54
N TYR A 541 0.72 -20.99 7.31
CA TYR A 541 1.54 -19.94 6.71
C TYR A 541 0.72 -19.13 5.69
N LEU A 542 1.27 -17.98 5.29
CA LEU A 542 0.73 -17.14 4.23
C LEU A 542 1.42 -17.50 2.91
N ALA A 543 0.62 -17.93 1.94
CA ALA A 543 1.06 -18.37 0.63
C ALA A 543 0.89 -17.27 -0.43
N TYR A 544 1.79 -17.27 -1.40
CA TYR A 544 1.79 -16.42 -2.59
C TYR A 544 1.90 -17.27 -3.86
N GLY A 545 2.08 -16.65 -5.04
CA GLY A 545 2.04 -17.40 -6.30
C GLY A 545 3.09 -18.49 -6.39
N GLY A 546 2.67 -19.66 -6.88
CA GLY A 546 3.50 -20.85 -7.00
C GLY A 546 3.29 -21.87 -5.88
N ASP A 547 2.84 -21.43 -4.70
CA ASP A 547 2.58 -22.33 -3.56
C ASP A 547 1.42 -23.28 -3.78
N PHE A 548 0.56 -22.98 -4.75
CA PHE A 548 -0.61 -23.77 -5.07
C PHE A 548 -0.43 -24.68 -6.29
N GLY A 549 0.80 -24.74 -6.82
CA GLY A 549 1.19 -25.60 -7.93
C GLY A 549 0.81 -25.04 -9.30
N GLU A 550 0.74 -23.72 -9.43
CA GLU A 550 0.52 -23.05 -10.70
C GLU A 550 1.60 -23.41 -11.73
N VAL A 551 1.22 -23.45 -13.01
CA VAL A 551 2.16 -23.68 -14.13
C VAL A 551 2.96 -22.43 -14.45
N VAL A 552 2.31 -21.27 -14.34
CA VAL A 552 2.88 -19.93 -14.48
C VAL A 552 2.38 -19.11 -13.30
N HIS A 553 3.26 -18.31 -12.70
CA HIS A 553 2.94 -17.43 -11.59
C HIS A 553 3.96 -16.31 -11.47
N ASP A 554 3.61 -15.26 -10.73
CA ASP A 554 4.46 -14.09 -10.49
C ASP A 554 4.97 -13.99 -9.04
N GLY A 555 4.86 -15.10 -8.29
CA GLY A 555 5.57 -15.28 -7.03
C GLY A 555 5.08 -14.33 -5.94
N THR A 556 6.02 -13.61 -5.33
CA THR A 556 5.76 -12.71 -4.19
C THR A 556 5.12 -11.38 -4.59
N PHE A 557 4.98 -11.06 -5.88
CA PHE A 557 4.43 -9.77 -6.32
C PHE A 557 3.04 -9.47 -5.73
N ILE A 558 2.25 -10.50 -5.40
CA ILE A 558 0.94 -10.36 -4.73
C ILE A 558 1.02 -9.96 -3.24
N ALA A 559 2.22 -9.83 -2.67
CA ALA A 559 2.47 -9.40 -1.29
C ALA A 559 3.15 -8.03 -1.28
N ASP A 560 2.41 -7.04 -1.74
CA ASP A 560 2.85 -5.69 -2.12
C ASP A 560 2.13 -4.55 -1.38
N GLY A 561 1.60 -4.84 -0.19
CA GLY A 561 0.78 -3.91 0.58
C GLY A 561 1.51 -3.13 1.68
N LEU A 562 1.00 -1.92 1.96
CA LEU A 562 1.33 -1.14 3.15
C LEU A 562 0.90 -1.83 4.47
N VAL A 563 -0.03 -2.77 4.39
CA VAL A 563 -0.53 -3.59 5.50
C VAL A 563 -0.42 -5.06 5.12
N SER A 564 0.05 -5.91 6.03
CA SER A 564 0.13 -7.34 5.74
C SER A 564 -1.26 -7.97 5.55
N ALA A 565 -1.29 -9.20 5.01
CA ALA A 565 -2.52 -9.96 4.79
C ALA A 565 -3.32 -10.26 6.08
N ASP A 566 -2.68 -10.15 7.25
CA ASP A 566 -3.25 -10.33 8.58
C ASP A 566 -3.40 -9.03 9.40
N GLY A 567 -3.11 -7.86 8.81
CA GLY A 567 -3.40 -6.56 9.41
C GLY A 567 -2.26 -5.88 10.15
N PHE A 568 -1.02 -6.37 10.03
CA PHE A 568 0.16 -5.68 10.55
C PHE A 568 0.43 -4.39 9.77
N VAL A 569 0.63 -3.29 10.49
CA VAL A 569 0.97 -1.97 9.90
C VAL A 569 2.48 -1.92 9.65
N SER A 570 2.86 -1.84 8.37
CA SER A 570 4.27 -1.75 7.97
C SER A 570 4.91 -0.43 8.42
N SER A 571 6.23 -0.45 8.54
CA SER A 571 7.02 0.77 8.73
C SER A 571 6.91 1.73 7.53
N GLY A 572 6.67 1.20 6.32
CA GLY A 572 6.38 1.98 5.11
C GLY A 572 5.10 2.81 5.22
N LEU A 573 4.03 2.26 5.79
CA LEU A 573 2.78 3.01 6.05
C LEU A 573 3.03 4.17 7.00
N LEU A 574 3.83 3.97 8.06
CA LEU A 574 4.12 5.01 9.03
C LEU A 574 4.99 6.12 8.42
N ASP A 575 5.98 5.76 7.60
CA ASP A 575 6.82 6.72 6.87
C ASP A 575 6.00 7.58 5.91
N TRP A 576 5.14 6.92 5.13
CA TRP A 576 4.23 7.59 4.21
C TRP A 576 3.24 8.49 4.94
N ALA A 577 2.53 7.97 5.95
CA ALA A 577 1.51 8.71 6.70
C ALA A 577 2.09 9.97 7.37
N GLN A 578 3.31 9.86 7.92
CA GLN A 578 4.04 10.99 8.49
C GLN A 578 4.43 12.00 7.42
N SER A 579 4.86 11.54 6.23
CA SER A 579 5.21 12.41 5.11
C SER A 579 3.99 13.18 4.60
N VAL A 580 2.84 12.54 4.40
CA VAL A 580 1.63 13.16 3.84
C VAL A 580 0.73 13.87 4.86
N ALA A 581 1.18 14.00 6.11
CA ALA A 581 0.36 14.51 7.20
C ALA A 581 -0.30 15.87 6.88
N PRO A 582 -1.64 15.98 6.96
CA PRO A 582 -2.37 17.19 6.54
C PRO A 582 -2.23 18.36 7.51
N VAL A 583 -1.73 18.13 8.73
CA VAL A 583 -1.43 19.19 9.69
C VAL A 583 -0.08 18.87 10.31
N ARG A 584 0.88 19.79 10.19
CA ARG A 584 2.26 19.60 10.64
C ARG A 584 2.64 20.62 11.69
N SER A 585 3.58 20.23 12.54
CA SER A 585 4.14 21.08 13.58
C SER A 585 5.67 21.12 13.49
N SER A 586 6.27 22.27 13.81
CA SER A 586 7.70 22.40 14.07
C SER A 586 7.94 23.29 15.30
N TRP A 587 9.15 23.23 15.85
CA TRP A 587 9.60 24.10 16.93
C TRP A 587 10.73 25.00 16.45
N GLU A 588 10.48 26.31 16.42
CA GLU A 588 11.43 27.30 15.91
C GLU A 588 11.34 28.59 16.73
N ASN A 589 12.51 29.19 17.04
CA ASN A 589 12.59 30.51 17.70
C ASN A 589 11.70 30.65 18.96
N GLY A 590 11.65 29.60 19.79
CA GLY A 590 10.89 29.59 21.05
C GLY A 590 9.38 29.46 20.89
N ALA A 591 8.89 29.03 19.72
CA ALA A 591 7.47 28.90 19.44
C ALA A 591 7.15 27.62 18.65
N ILE A 592 5.89 27.19 18.75
CA ILE A 592 5.35 26.12 17.91
C ILE A 592 4.82 26.74 16.62
N HIS A 593 5.28 26.24 15.48
CA HIS A 593 4.73 26.58 14.18
C HIS A 593 3.84 25.43 13.74
N VAL A 594 2.59 25.75 13.35
CA VAL A 594 1.65 24.76 12.82
C VAL A 594 1.24 25.18 11.43
N SER A 595 1.34 24.26 10.47
CA SER A 595 0.79 24.41 9.11
C SER A 595 -0.38 23.43 8.93
N SER A 596 -1.44 23.91 8.30
CA SER A 596 -2.63 23.12 7.99
C SER A 596 -2.86 23.10 6.49
N ASP A 597 -2.76 21.90 5.90
CA ASP A 597 -3.15 21.58 4.53
C ASP A 597 -4.59 21.06 4.44
N LEU A 598 -5.34 21.09 5.55
CA LEU A 598 -6.79 20.90 5.52
C LEU A 598 -7.41 21.91 4.54
N ARG A 599 -8.42 21.46 3.80
CA ARG A 599 -9.07 22.23 2.74
C ARG A 599 -10.44 22.72 3.17
N HIS A 600 -11.21 21.96 3.96
CA HIS A 600 -12.61 22.29 4.27
C HIS A 600 -12.87 22.55 5.75
N THR A 601 -12.04 22.02 6.64
CA THR A 601 -12.21 22.10 8.11
C THR A 601 -11.08 22.87 8.81
N THR A 602 -11.28 23.17 10.10
CA THR A 602 -10.25 23.80 10.95
C THR A 602 -9.58 22.76 11.85
N THR A 603 -8.49 23.15 12.51
CA THR A 603 -7.74 22.30 13.44
C THR A 603 -8.36 22.16 14.84
N GLU A 604 -9.58 22.63 15.06
CA GLU A 604 -10.21 22.65 16.40
C GLU A 604 -10.45 21.26 17.01
N SER A 605 -10.55 20.22 16.18
CA SER A 605 -10.71 18.84 16.61
C SER A 605 -9.39 18.18 17.02
N LEU A 606 -8.27 18.91 16.96
CA LEU A 606 -6.93 18.41 17.17
C LEU A 606 -6.32 18.95 18.47
N LYS A 607 -5.28 18.27 18.94
CA LYS A 607 -4.46 18.68 20.09
C LYS A 607 -2.99 18.46 19.79
N ILE A 608 -2.13 19.23 20.47
CA ILE A 608 -0.69 19.00 20.48
C ILE A 608 -0.32 18.33 21.79
N VAL A 609 0.31 17.17 21.73
CA VAL A 609 1.00 16.55 22.87
C VAL A 609 2.48 16.88 22.72
N TRP A 610 3.11 17.40 23.76
CA TRP A 610 4.54 17.69 23.76
C TRP A 610 5.25 16.88 24.84
N ARG A 611 6.50 16.53 24.56
CA ARG A 611 7.38 15.84 25.51
C ARG A 611 8.80 16.35 25.37
N ILE A 612 9.47 16.54 26.50
CA ILE A 612 10.91 16.79 26.57
C ILE A 612 11.59 15.55 27.11
N GLU A 613 12.58 15.07 26.37
CA GLU A 613 13.34 13.88 26.71
C GLU A 613 14.83 14.22 26.80
N ARG A 614 15.53 13.65 27.78
CA ARG A 614 16.99 13.67 27.87
C ARG A 614 17.50 12.26 27.64
N ASP A 615 18.30 12.06 26.59
CA ASP A 615 18.76 10.73 26.15
C ASP A 615 17.60 9.72 26.01
N GLY A 616 16.45 10.24 25.56
CA GLY A 616 15.19 9.48 25.39
C GLY A 616 14.39 9.24 26.68
N VAL A 617 14.86 9.71 27.84
CA VAL A 617 14.13 9.60 29.12
C VAL A 617 13.29 10.86 29.35
N ALA A 618 11.98 10.68 29.50
CA ALA A 618 11.03 11.77 29.73
C ALA A 618 11.42 12.63 30.96
N GLN A 619 11.45 13.95 30.76
CA GLN A 619 11.73 14.95 31.79
C GLN A 619 10.49 15.78 32.11
N ALA A 620 9.71 16.09 31.08
CA ALA A 620 8.46 16.83 31.17
C ALA A 620 7.58 16.49 29.97
N ASP A 621 6.28 16.59 30.13
CA ASP A 621 5.31 16.43 29.05
C ASP A 621 4.07 17.28 29.34
N GLY A 622 3.24 17.45 28.32
CA GLY A 622 1.97 18.15 28.48
C GLY A 622 1.12 18.12 27.22
N VAL A 623 -0.05 18.72 27.33
CA VAL A 623 -1.04 18.79 26.25
C VAL A 623 -1.49 20.24 26.06
N LEU A 624 -1.56 20.65 24.80
CA LEU A 624 -2.07 21.95 24.37
C LEU A 624 -3.28 21.70 23.48
N ALA A 625 -4.39 22.41 23.74
CA ALA A 625 -5.45 22.51 22.76
C ALA A 625 -4.91 23.23 21.53
N LEU A 626 -5.17 22.69 20.34
CA LEU A 626 -4.79 23.38 19.12
C LEU A 626 -5.87 24.44 18.84
N GLU A 627 -5.48 25.72 18.84
CA GLU A 627 -6.39 26.79 18.44
C GLU A 627 -6.93 26.53 17.02
N SER A 628 -8.12 27.06 16.71
CA SER A 628 -8.68 26.96 15.36
C SER A 628 -7.79 27.68 14.35
N ILE A 629 -7.10 26.90 13.52
CA ILE A 629 -6.33 27.36 12.37
C ILE A 629 -7.21 27.15 11.13
N PRO A 630 -7.50 28.20 10.35
CA PRO A 630 -8.28 28.08 9.13
C PRO A 630 -7.63 27.12 8.11
N PRO A 631 -8.42 26.52 7.20
CA PRO A 631 -7.87 25.63 6.20
C PRO A 631 -6.87 26.33 5.28
N SER A 632 -5.82 25.61 4.85
CA SER A 632 -4.74 26.10 3.97
C SER A 632 -4.01 27.32 4.53
N SER A 633 -3.73 27.29 5.84
CA SER A 633 -3.05 28.38 6.53
C SER A 633 -2.08 27.86 7.58
N GLY A 634 -1.19 28.74 8.04
CA GLY A 634 -0.23 28.43 9.10
C GLY A 634 -0.32 29.45 10.22
N ARG A 635 0.08 29.03 11.43
CA ARG A 635 0.09 29.90 12.59
C ARG A 635 1.28 29.63 13.49
N ARG A 636 1.86 30.71 14.00
CA ARG A 636 2.81 30.68 15.11
C ARG A 636 2.03 30.73 16.41
N LEU A 637 2.15 29.67 17.21
CA LEU A 637 1.57 29.56 18.54
C LEU A 637 2.64 29.89 19.58
N ALA A 638 2.34 30.82 20.48
CA ALA A 638 3.21 31.08 21.61
C ALA A 638 3.25 29.83 22.50
N ALA A 639 4.46 29.42 22.90
CA ALA A 639 4.60 28.37 23.90
C ALA A 639 3.94 28.82 25.21
N THR A 640 3.28 27.89 25.90
CA THR A 640 2.76 28.17 27.25
C THR A 640 3.92 28.49 28.21
N SER A 641 3.62 29.12 29.34
CA SER A 641 4.62 29.34 30.40
C SER A 641 5.25 28.02 30.85
N GLU A 642 4.46 26.96 30.92
CA GLU A 642 4.90 25.61 31.24
C GLU A 642 5.90 25.05 30.22
N LEU A 643 5.52 25.01 28.93
CA LEU A 643 6.41 24.54 27.87
C LEU A 643 7.68 25.41 27.76
N SER A 644 7.54 26.73 27.87
CA SER A 644 8.67 27.66 27.81
C SER A 644 9.66 27.44 28.96
N SER A 645 9.16 27.19 30.17
CA SER A 645 9.99 26.87 31.34
C SER A 645 10.71 25.55 31.13
N ALA A 646 9.97 24.51 30.73
CA ALA A 646 10.53 23.17 30.53
C ALA A 646 11.63 23.18 29.43
N VAL A 647 11.39 23.88 28.31
CA VAL A 647 12.40 24.07 27.26
C VAL A 647 13.60 24.85 27.78
N SER A 648 13.40 25.93 28.54
CA SER A 648 14.49 26.74 29.10
C SER A 648 15.37 25.95 30.08
N ASP A 649 14.78 25.04 30.85
CA ASP A 649 15.50 24.18 31.78
C ASP A 649 16.29 23.09 31.05
N ALA A 650 15.68 22.46 30.05
CA ALA A 650 16.34 21.46 29.21
C ALA A 650 17.48 22.05 28.37
N SER A 651 17.30 23.26 27.83
CA SER A 651 18.32 23.95 27.01
C SER A 651 19.57 24.36 27.81
N ARG A 652 19.44 24.51 29.14
CA ARG A 652 20.57 24.81 30.04
C ARG A 652 21.40 23.58 30.40
N GLY A 653 20.88 22.38 30.17
CA GLY A 653 21.59 21.13 30.43
C GLY A 653 22.70 20.89 29.41
N THR A 654 23.93 20.69 29.89
CA THR A 654 25.07 20.29 29.04
C THR A 654 25.32 18.78 29.03
N SER A 655 24.62 18.02 29.87
CA SER A 655 24.68 16.55 29.91
C SER A 655 23.54 15.93 29.09
N GLY A 656 23.93 15.06 28.14
CA GLY A 656 22.99 14.34 27.29
C GLY A 656 22.38 15.16 26.15
N GLU A 657 21.72 14.46 25.23
CA GLU A 657 20.92 15.05 24.16
C GLU A 657 19.52 15.37 24.70
N ASN A 658 19.12 16.64 24.69
CA ASN A 658 17.77 17.07 25.07
C ASN A 658 16.94 17.33 23.82
N TRP A 659 15.77 16.70 23.74
CA TRP A 659 14.88 16.76 22.58
C TRP A 659 13.48 17.17 23.00
N LEU A 660 12.86 18.05 22.21
CA LEU A 660 11.43 18.33 22.26
C LEU A 660 10.74 17.52 21.16
N THR A 661 9.76 16.73 21.52
CA THR A 661 8.85 16.04 20.61
C THR A 661 7.49 16.73 20.64
N LEU A 662 6.91 17.01 19.47
CA LEU A 662 5.55 17.53 19.30
C LEU A 662 4.73 16.53 18.49
N GLU A 663 3.56 16.16 18.98
CA GLU A 663 2.61 15.26 18.29
C GLU A 663 1.28 15.96 18.10
N ILE A 664 0.83 16.08 16.85
CA ILE A 664 -0.55 16.46 16.53
C ILE A 664 -1.39 15.20 16.54
N ARG A 665 -2.43 15.19 17.37
CA ARG A 665 -3.36 14.06 17.51
C ARG A 665 -4.81 14.51 17.42
N HIS A 666 -5.68 13.59 17.01
CA HIS A 666 -7.11 13.78 17.16
C HIS A 666 -7.50 13.96 18.64
N GLY A 667 -8.26 15.01 18.91
CA GLY A 667 -8.77 15.39 20.23
C GLY A 667 -10.04 14.64 20.62
N ALA A 668 -10.65 15.04 21.73
CA ALA A 668 -11.83 14.37 22.30
C ALA A 668 -13.14 14.63 21.53
N THR A 669 -13.15 15.60 20.61
CA THR A 669 -14.30 15.90 19.74
C THR A 669 -14.29 15.08 18.44
N ALA A 670 -13.22 14.35 18.16
CA ALA A 670 -13.17 13.42 17.03
C ALA A 670 -14.05 12.18 17.29
N PRO A 671 -14.49 11.46 16.23
CA PRO A 671 -15.12 10.16 16.38
C PRO A 671 -14.26 9.20 17.22
N ALA A 672 -14.89 8.32 18.01
CA ALA A 672 -14.19 7.43 18.93
C ALA A 672 -13.10 6.57 18.27
N TRP A 673 -13.31 6.16 17.01
CA TRP A 673 -12.37 5.36 16.23
C TRP A 673 -11.15 6.15 15.70
N LEU A 674 -11.18 7.50 15.75
CA LEU A 674 -10.07 8.42 15.46
C LEU A 674 -9.43 9.02 16.71
N THR A 675 -10.14 9.13 17.83
CA THR A 675 -9.66 9.83 19.02
C THR A 675 -8.27 9.35 19.47
N GLY A 676 -7.33 10.28 19.56
CA GLY A 676 -5.94 10.01 19.94
C GLY A 676 -5.03 9.51 18.80
N ALA A 677 -5.57 9.19 17.61
CA ALA A 677 -4.76 8.83 16.45
C ALA A 677 -3.77 9.95 16.09
N LEU A 678 -2.57 9.55 15.68
CA LEU A 678 -1.48 10.45 15.33
C LEU A 678 -1.70 10.99 13.92
N ILE A 679 -1.59 12.31 13.77
CA ILE A 679 -1.57 12.96 12.46
C ILE A 679 -0.13 13.24 12.04
N HIS A 680 0.65 13.83 12.93
CA HIS A 680 2.04 14.22 12.66
C HIS A 680 2.85 14.22 13.94
N ARG A 681 4.12 13.82 13.87
CA ARG A 681 5.08 14.01 14.94
C ARG A 681 6.32 14.74 14.41
N SER A 682 6.89 15.64 15.19
CA SER A 682 8.17 16.29 14.90
C SER A 682 9.05 16.37 16.14
N GLN A 683 10.35 16.56 15.91
CA GLN A 683 11.33 16.70 16.97
C GLN A 683 12.27 17.88 16.70
N ALA A 684 12.72 18.52 17.78
CA ALA A 684 13.74 19.57 17.72
C ALA A 684 14.77 19.38 18.86
N PRO A 685 16.08 19.50 18.56
CA PRO A 685 17.10 19.47 19.60
C PRO A 685 17.02 20.77 20.43
N LEU A 686 17.16 20.64 21.74
CA LEU A 686 17.12 21.77 22.69
C LEU A 686 18.51 22.21 23.14
N ASN A 687 19.53 21.37 22.95
CA ASN A 687 20.92 21.71 23.21
C ASN A 687 21.83 21.18 22.09
N GLN A 688 22.99 21.83 21.92
CA GLN A 688 24.08 21.24 21.13
C GLN A 688 24.86 20.30 22.04
N TYR A 689 24.57 19.01 21.97
CA TYR A 689 25.43 18.01 22.60
C TYR A 689 26.68 17.82 21.75
N VAL A 690 27.83 18.26 22.25
CA VAL A 690 29.14 17.88 21.73
C VAL A 690 29.58 16.71 22.60
N SER A 691 29.61 15.50 22.02
CA SER A 691 30.31 14.37 22.64
C SER A 691 31.75 14.80 22.89
N ASP A 692 32.15 14.90 24.16
CA ASP A 692 33.46 15.42 24.55
C ASP A 692 34.58 14.63 23.84
N PRO A 693 35.34 15.24 22.90
CA PRO A 693 36.43 14.55 22.21
C PRO A 693 37.67 14.39 23.11
N SER A 694 37.68 15.02 24.30
CA SER A 694 38.90 15.26 25.09
C SER A 694 39.41 14.08 25.92
N GLY A 695 39.02 12.84 25.57
CA GLY A 695 39.69 11.63 26.04
C GLY A 695 40.91 11.20 25.20
N SER A 696 41.19 11.83 24.06
CA SER A 696 42.32 11.46 23.18
C SER A 696 43.41 12.53 23.13
N GLU A 697 44.44 12.39 23.97
CA GLU A 697 45.77 12.74 23.48
C GLU A 697 46.07 11.77 22.33
N ARG A 698 46.04 12.26 21.09
CA ARG A 698 46.56 11.54 19.92
C ARG A 698 48.07 11.35 20.12
N GLY A 699 48.46 10.27 20.77
CA GLY A 699 49.82 9.75 20.66
C GLY A 699 49.99 9.16 19.25
N GLU A 700 50.66 9.88 18.36
CA GLU A 700 51.27 9.27 17.19
C GLU A 700 52.28 8.22 17.68
N VAL A 701 51.86 6.96 17.78
CA VAL A 701 52.80 5.85 17.97
C VAL A 701 53.47 5.60 16.62
N ARG A 702 54.68 6.13 16.47
CA ARG A 702 55.59 5.70 15.40
C ARG A 702 55.80 4.20 15.53
N ALA A 703 55.36 3.45 14.52
CA ALA A 703 55.61 2.03 14.41
C ALA A 703 57.10 1.75 14.49
N SER A 704 57.54 1.06 15.55
CA SER A 704 58.79 0.30 15.51
C SER A 704 58.48 -1.10 15.04
N GLU A 705 58.95 -1.46 13.85
CA GLU A 705 58.96 -2.84 13.38
C GLU A 705 59.74 -3.71 14.37
N THR A 706 59.02 -4.45 15.21
CA THR A 706 59.62 -5.51 16.02
C THR A 706 59.18 -6.83 15.42
N LYS A 707 60.02 -7.41 14.55
CA LYS A 707 59.93 -8.83 14.21
C LYS A 707 60.16 -9.62 15.50
N ARG A 708 59.11 -10.26 16.00
CA ARG A 708 59.24 -11.34 16.98
C ARG A 708 58.57 -12.61 16.48
N THR A 709 59.27 -13.68 16.78
CA THR A 709 59.13 -15.09 16.44
C THR A 709 57.84 -15.73 16.94
N GLU A 710 57.36 -16.70 16.15
CA GLU A 710 56.37 -17.74 16.44
C GLU A 710 56.22 -18.04 17.94
N GLN A 711 55.22 -17.42 18.57
CA GLN A 711 54.60 -17.89 19.80
C GLN A 711 53.09 -17.74 19.63
N THR A 712 52.40 -18.87 19.73
CA THR A 712 50.95 -18.98 19.90
C THR A 712 50.57 -18.40 21.27
N GLU A 713 50.34 -17.09 21.33
CA GLU A 713 49.81 -16.39 22.51
C GLU A 713 48.29 -16.63 22.65
N PRO A 714 47.75 -16.77 23.87
CA PRO A 714 46.32 -16.87 24.13
C PRO A 714 45.64 -15.50 23.97
N ASP A 715 44.35 -15.51 23.65
CA ASP A 715 43.45 -14.35 23.49
C ASP A 715 43.77 -13.11 24.37
N LEU A 716 43.71 -11.90 23.81
CA LEU A 716 44.04 -10.65 24.52
C LEU A 716 42.81 -10.07 25.24
N VAL A 717 42.96 -9.74 26.52
CA VAL A 717 41.94 -9.02 27.29
C VAL A 717 42.12 -7.51 27.11
N VAL A 718 41.08 -6.83 26.63
CA VAL A 718 41.03 -5.37 26.51
C VAL A 718 39.79 -4.88 27.25
N GLY A 719 39.96 -4.31 28.44
CA GLY A 719 38.82 -3.94 29.31
C GLY A 719 37.91 -5.15 29.59
N PRO A 720 36.60 -5.08 29.30
CA PRO A 720 35.67 -6.20 29.48
C PRO A 720 35.69 -7.20 28.31
N THR A 721 36.46 -6.92 27.25
CA THR A 721 36.43 -7.71 26.01
C THR A 721 37.58 -8.70 25.92
N LEU A 722 37.33 -9.83 25.26
CA LEU A 722 38.35 -10.78 24.84
C LEU A 722 38.48 -10.71 23.31
N VAL A 723 39.67 -10.43 22.80
CA VAL A 723 39.92 -10.15 21.38
C VAL A 723 40.95 -11.14 20.82
N ASP A 724 40.69 -11.65 19.62
CA ASP A 724 41.63 -12.46 18.85
C ASP A 724 42.76 -11.56 18.31
N PRO A 725 44.02 -11.74 18.74
CA PRO A 725 45.13 -10.91 18.33
C PRO A 725 45.54 -11.06 16.84
N ALA A 726 45.12 -12.14 16.17
CA ALA A 726 45.49 -12.42 14.78
C ALA A 726 44.62 -11.65 13.77
N ASN A 727 43.36 -11.40 14.11
CA ASN A 727 42.39 -10.78 13.21
C ASN A 727 41.58 -9.63 13.83
N GLY A 728 41.74 -9.34 15.13
CA GLY A 728 41.00 -8.30 15.85
C GLY A 728 39.53 -8.63 16.11
N GLY A 729 39.16 -9.91 15.98
CA GLY A 729 37.84 -10.46 16.25
C GLY A 729 37.48 -10.40 17.73
N LEU A 730 36.22 -10.16 18.04
CA LEU A 730 35.71 -10.15 19.42
C LEU A 730 35.20 -11.55 19.76
N LEU A 731 35.76 -12.15 20.80
CA LEU A 731 35.45 -13.51 21.26
C LEU A 731 34.51 -13.51 22.47
N ARG A 732 34.50 -12.43 23.25
CA ARG A 732 33.66 -12.30 24.46
C ARG A 732 33.50 -10.84 24.89
N ILE A 733 32.34 -10.49 25.45
CA ILE A 733 32.08 -9.23 26.16
C ILE A 733 31.59 -9.56 27.57
N GLY A 734 32.37 -9.27 28.60
CA GLY A 734 32.07 -9.70 29.97
C GLY A 734 31.90 -11.21 30.04
N THR A 735 30.73 -11.70 30.43
CA THR A 735 30.41 -13.14 30.44
C THR A 735 29.80 -13.67 29.13
N VAL A 736 29.48 -12.78 28.19
CA VAL A 736 28.77 -13.12 26.95
C VAL A 736 29.76 -13.55 25.87
N PRO A 737 29.79 -14.84 25.46
CA PRO A 737 30.60 -15.27 24.32
C PRO A 737 30.12 -14.60 23.03
N VAL A 738 31.05 -14.36 22.10
CA VAL A 738 30.76 -13.89 20.75
C VAL A 738 31.37 -14.92 19.81
N ASN A 739 30.51 -15.65 19.10
CA ASN A 739 30.93 -16.82 18.33
C ASN A 739 31.53 -16.45 16.96
N ASP A 740 31.22 -15.24 16.49
CA ASP A 740 31.80 -14.67 15.28
C ASP A 740 31.80 -13.14 15.39
N LEU A 741 32.90 -12.49 15.00
CA LEU A 741 32.97 -11.05 14.71
C LEU A 741 33.56 -10.85 13.31
N GLY A 742 32.67 -10.65 12.34
CA GLY A 742 33.03 -10.46 10.94
C GLY A 742 32.73 -9.06 10.42
N LEU A 743 33.41 -8.68 9.33
CA LEU A 743 32.88 -7.65 8.44
C LEU A 743 31.67 -8.25 7.72
N ILE A 744 30.56 -7.52 7.64
CA ILE A 744 29.44 -7.88 6.79
C ILE A 744 29.18 -6.80 5.75
N ALA A 745 29.01 -7.23 4.50
CA ALA A 745 28.63 -6.36 3.38
C ALA A 745 27.49 -6.99 2.54
N TRP A 746 26.69 -7.85 3.17
CA TRP A 746 25.52 -8.51 2.59
C TRP A 746 24.28 -8.20 3.44
N ARG A 747 23.15 -7.95 2.77
CA ARG A 747 21.81 -8.03 3.36
C ARG A 747 21.04 -9.10 2.59
N ALA A 748 20.11 -9.78 3.24
CA ALA A 748 19.15 -10.60 2.51
C ALA A 748 18.39 -9.65 1.57
N PRO A 749 18.48 -9.80 0.24
CA PRO A 749 17.91 -8.83 -0.68
C PRO A 749 16.44 -8.59 -0.35
N THR A 750 15.99 -7.34 -0.42
CA THR A 750 14.56 -7.03 -0.38
C THR A 750 13.91 -7.37 -1.72
N ASP A 751 12.58 -7.34 -1.78
CA ASP A 751 11.89 -7.48 -3.08
C ASP A 751 12.28 -6.36 -4.05
N ASN A 752 12.54 -5.15 -3.55
CA ASN A 752 13.10 -4.05 -4.35
C ASN A 752 14.50 -4.34 -4.89
N ASP A 753 15.36 -4.97 -4.09
CA ASP A 753 16.71 -5.35 -4.52
C ASP A 753 16.70 -6.41 -5.62
N ARG A 754 15.67 -7.26 -5.65
CA ARG A 754 15.40 -8.26 -6.69
C ARG A 754 14.66 -7.69 -7.91
N GLY A 755 14.26 -6.41 -7.87
CA GLY A 755 13.56 -5.75 -8.97
C GLY A 755 14.40 -5.62 -10.24
N HIS A 756 13.80 -5.93 -11.38
CA HIS A 756 14.42 -5.87 -12.72
C HIS A 756 13.86 -4.72 -13.58
N GLY A 757 13.21 -3.73 -12.95
CA GLY A 757 12.63 -2.59 -13.63
C GLY A 757 13.64 -1.77 -14.45
N PRO A 758 13.18 -1.02 -15.46
CA PRO A 758 14.04 -0.28 -16.40
C PRO A 758 14.71 0.96 -15.79
N ILE A 759 14.19 1.46 -14.66
CA ILE A 759 14.76 2.59 -13.92
C ILE A 759 15.91 2.05 -13.06
N ASP A 760 17.14 2.37 -13.46
CA ASP A 760 18.38 1.92 -12.81
C ASP A 760 19.41 3.06 -12.77
N TYR A 761 19.82 3.47 -11.58
CA TYR A 761 20.66 4.65 -11.38
C TYR A 761 22.13 4.32 -11.11
N LEU A 762 22.58 3.08 -11.34
CA LEU A 762 23.97 2.71 -11.09
C LEU A 762 24.96 3.46 -11.99
N HIS A 763 24.67 3.54 -13.29
CA HIS A 763 25.55 4.13 -14.31
C HIS A 763 25.00 5.39 -14.97
N ALA A 764 23.76 5.77 -14.67
CA ALA A 764 23.10 6.94 -15.23
C ALA A 764 22.48 7.76 -14.11
N ALA A 765 22.85 9.04 -14.03
CA ALA A 765 22.27 9.95 -13.05
C ALA A 765 20.82 10.29 -13.46
N PRO A 766 19.84 10.22 -12.54
CA PRO A 766 18.44 10.50 -12.86
C PRO A 766 18.25 11.85 -13.56
N GLU A 767 18.96 12.89 -13.13
CA GLU A 767 18.84 14.25 -13.65
C GLU A 767 19.28 14.35 -15.13
N ALA A 768 20.18 13.46 -15.57
CA ALA A 768 20.66 13.43 -16.95
C ALA A 768 19.72 12.66 -17.89
N THR A 769 18.78 11.89 -17.34
CA THR A 769 17.92 10.96 -18.09
C THR A 769 16.43 11.16 -17.87
N LEU A 770 16.02 12.27 -17.22
CA LEU A 770 14.63 12.51 -16.79
C LEU A 770 14.10 11.41 -15.85
N GLY A 771 14.99 10.80 -15.06
CA GLY A 771 14.65 9.68 -14.18
C GLY A 771 14.57 8.32 -14.88
N ALA A 772 14.90 8.21 -16.18
CA ALA A 772 14.90 6.93 -16.86
C ALA A 772 16.01 5.95 -16.39
N GLY A 773 17.09 6.48 -15.80
CA GLY A 773 18.27 5.69 -15.48
C GLY A 773 18.86 5.05 -16.73
N SER A 774 19.15 3.75 -16.69
CA SER A 774 19.58 3.00 -17.87
C SER A 774 18.49 2.89 -18.96
N GLY A 775 17.21 3.00 -18.59
CA GLY A 775 16.06 2.84 -19.47
C GLY A 775 15.88 1.42 -20.02
N LEU A 776 16.61 0.44 -19.49
CA LEU A 776 16.63 -0.94 -19.95
C LEU A 776 16.39 -1.88 -18.77
N ARG A 777 15.57 -2.91 -18.98
CA ARG A 777 15.51 -4.04 -18.04
C ARG A 777 16.88 -4.70 -17.99
N GLY A 778 17.36 -5.00 -16.80
CA GLY A 778 18.72 -5.44 -16.56
C GLY A 778 18.88 -6.25 -15.27
N PRO A 779 20.13 -6.54 -14.86
CA PRO A 779 20.38 -7.22 -13.61
C PRO A 779 19.87 -6.37 -12.44
N SER A 780 19.26 -7.06 -11.48
CA SER A 780 18.82 -6.47 -10.22
C SER A 780 20.03 -6.09 -9.34
N SER A 781 19.79 -5.37 -8.25
CA SER A 781 20.85 -5.13 -7.25
C SER A 781 21.29 -6.44 -6.61
N ALA A 782 20.37 -7.37 -6.36
CA ALA A 782 20.64 -8.70 -5.83
C ALA A 782 21.60 -9.49 -6.74
N ASP A 783 21.36 -9.51 -8.06
CA ASP A 783 22.23 -10.18 -9.04
C ASP A 783 23.65 -9.62 -8.97
N ARG A 784 23.78 -8.28 -9.00
CA ARG A 784 25.08 -7.60 -8.95
C ARG A 784 25.83 -7.89 -7.66
N TRP A 785 25.14 -7.94 -6.52
CA TRP A 785 25.75 -8.26 -5.24
C TRP A 785 26.22 -9.71 -5.17
N GLN A 786 25.45 -10.64 -5.74
CA GLN A 786 25.80 -12.05 -5.82
C GLN A 786 26.99 -12.28 -6.77
N ASP A 787 27.00 -11.62 -7.92
CA ASP A 787 28.11 -11.64 -8.90
C ASP A 787 29.40 -11.06 -8.28
N ALA A 788 29.27 -9.96 -7.52
CA ALA A 788 30.37 -9.39 -6.74
C ALA A 788 30.81 -10.28 -5.56
N GLY A 789 30.04 -11.32 -5.23
CA GLY A 789 30.31 -12.28 -4.16
C GLY A 789 30.16 -11.73 -2.75
N LEU A 790 29.37 -10.66 -2.58
CA LEU A 790 29.17 -10.00 -1.28
C LEU A 790 28.53 -10.93 -0.23
N ASN A 791 27.73 -11.91 -0.67
CA ASN A 791 27.11 -12.93 0.18
C ASN A 791 28.09 -13.97 0.77
N ARG A 792 29.33 -14.03 0.26
CA ARG A 792 30.31 -15.11 0.54
C ARG A 792 31.73 -14.59 0.77
N LEU A 793 31.85 -13.42 1.40
CA LEU A 793 33.15 -12.84 1.73
C LEU A 793 33.92 -13.74 2.69
N VAL A 794 35.22 -13.90 2.44
CA VAL A 794 36.16 -14.58 3.33
C VAL A 794 37.29 -13.63 3.70
N SER A 795 37.81 -13.76 4.91
CA SER A 795 38.84 -12.87 5.44
C SER A 795 40.24 -13.49 5.34
N SER A 796 41.24 -12.63 5.24
CA SER A 796 42.66 -12.96 5.39
C SER A 796 43.31 -11.93 6.31
N SER A 797 44.19 -12.36 7.21
CA SER A 797 44.97 -11.43 8.03
C SER A 797 46.09 -10.81 7.20
N VAL A 798 46.17 -9.49 7.18
CA VAL A 798 47.23 -8.72 6.50
C VAL A 798 48.34 -8.38 7.49
N GLY A 799 47.98 -8.09 8.74
CA GLY A 799 48.92 -7.87 9.83
C GLY A 799 48.22 -7.44 11.11
N SER A 800 48.90 -7.60 12.24
CA SER A 800 48.45 -7.10 13.53
C SER A 800 49.58 -6.52 14.36
N THR A 801 49.23 -5.65 15.30
CA THR A 801 50.11 -5.04 16.30
C THR A 801 49.46 -5.15 17.67
N LEU A 802 50.21 -5.60 18.66
CA LEU A 802 49.73 -5.86 20.02
C LEU A 802 50.52 -5.04 21.03
N SER A 803 49.84 -4.60 22.08
CA SER A 803 50.41 -4.06 23.32
C SER A 803 49.64 -4.58 24.53
N ASP A 804 50.10 -4.26 25.74
CA ASP A 804 49.49 -4.74 26.99
C ASP A 804 48.01 -4.38 27.14
N PHE A 805 47.54 -3.30 26.48
CA PHE A 805 46.17 -2.78 26.62
C PHE A 805 45.52 -2.39 25.28
N SER A 806 46.13 -2.76 24.16
CA SER A 806 45.56 -2.49 22.83
C SER A 806 45.95 -3.56 21.80
N ALA A 807 45.04 -3.79 20.84
CA ALA A 807 45.29 -4.63 19.68
C ALA A 807 44.79 -3.92 18.43
N SER A 808 45.62 -3.85 17.39
CA SER A 808 45.20 -3.42 16.06
C SER A 808 45.41 -4.56 15.08
N ALA A 809 44.39 -4.88 14.30
CA ALA A 809 44.46 -5.91 13.27
C ALA A 809 43.90 -5.39 11.95
N HIS A 810 44.65 -5.62 10.88
CA HIS A 810 44.24 -5.37 9.50
C HIS A 810 43.85 -6.69 8.86
N THR A 811 42.58 -6.80 8.50
CA THR A 811 42.03 -7.92 7.73
C THR A 811 41.61 -7.47 6.34
N ARG A 812 41.73 -8.36 5.37
CA ARG A 812 41.22 -8.16 4.00
C ARG A 812 40.15 -9.18 3.69
N TRP A 813 38.98 -8.68 3.29
CA TRP A 813 37.79 -9.47 2.99
C TRP A 813 37.54 -9.46 1.48
N GLY A 814 37.50 -10.63 0.86
CA GLY A 814 37.23 -10.76 -0.56
C GLY A 814 36.44 -12.01 -0.85
N ALA A 815 35.69 -12.02 -1.96
CA ALA A 815 35.02 -13.21 -2.42
C ALA A 815 36.01 -14.11 -3.18
N ALA A 816 35.84 -15.44 -3.08
CA ALA A 816 36.63 -16.36 -3.89
C ALA A 816 36.49 -16.04 -5.39
N GLY A 817 37.62 -15.90 -6.09
CA GLY A 817 37.66 -15.54 -7.52
C GLY A 817 37.58 -14.03 -7.81
N SER A 818 37.42 -13.17 -6.81
CA SER A 818 37.37 -11.71 -6.99
C SER A 818 38.73 -11.05 -6.78
N ALA A 819 39.03 -10.03 -7.59
CA ALA A 819 40.15 -9.11 -7.36
C ALA A 819 39.76 -7.90 -6.49
N ALA A 820 38.47 -7.64 -6.33
CA ALA A 820 37.94 -6.61 -5.44
C ALA A 820 37.91 -7.15 -4.01
N ALA A 821 38.19 -6.28 -3.05
CA ALA A 821 38.22 -6.63 -1.64
C ALA A 821 37.85 -5.42 -0.77
N ILE A 822 37.65 -5.68 0.52
CA ILE A 822 37.38 -4.69 1.55
C ILE A 822 38.45 -4.84 2.62
N ASP A 823 39.28 -3.82 2.78
CA ASP A 823 40.20 -3.75 3.91
C ASP A 823 39.43 -3.30 5.15
N CYS A 824 39.58 -4.01 6.26
CA CYS A 824 38.98 -3.69 7.55
C CYS A 824 40.09 -3.67 8.62
N VAL A 825 40.34 -2.49 9.18
CA VAL A 825 41.27 -2.27 10.28
C VAL A 825 40.46 -2.07 11.55
N ARG A 826 40.73 -2.88 12.57
CA ARG A 826 40.08 -2.85 13.88
C ARG A 826 41.14 -2.57 14.94
N SER A 827 40.96 -1.52 15.72
CA SER A 827 41.87 -1.13 16.79
C SER A 827 41.11 -1.07 18.11
N TRP A 828 41.38 -2.03 18.98
CA TRP A 828 40.86 -2.12 20.33
C TRP A 828 41.79 -1.43 21.32
N THR A 829 41.24 -0.59 22.18
CA THR A 829 41.97 0.11 23.26
C THR A 829 41.19 0.01 24.56
N GLN A 830 41.84 -0.37 25.66
CA GLN A 830 41.21 -0.36 26.97
C GLN A 830 41.05 1.08 27.46
N ILE A 831 39.81 1.46 27.81
CA ILE A 831 39.52 2.75 28.45
C ILE A 831 39.57 2.58 29.98
N ASP A 832 38.88 1.56 30.49
CA ASP A 832 38.92 1.13 31.88
C ASP A 832 38.59 -0.37 31.99
N ALA A 833 38.44 -0.92 33.20
CA ALA A 833 38.17 -2.35 33.40
C ALA A 833 36.81 -2.81 32.84
N ASN A 834 35.85 -1.90 32.71
CA ASN A 834 34.48 -2.17 32.26
C ASN A 834 34.19 -1.58 30.87
N THR A 835 35.14 -0.89 30.23
CA THR A 835 34.96 -0.27 28.90
C THR A 835 36.16 -0.52 27.98
N ALA A 836 35.88 -1.05 26.79
CA ALA A 836 36.81 -1.15 25.67
C ALA A 836 36.33 -0.31 24.49
N ARG A 837 37.26 0.39 23.83
CA ARG A 837 36.99 1.18 22.63
C ARG A 837 37.46 0.43 21.39
N LEU A 838 36.61 0.35 20.38
CA LEU A 838 36.91 -0.13 19.04
C LEU A 838 36.89 1.03 18.05
N ASP A 839 38.03 1.34 17.45
CA ASP A 839 38.11 2.13 16.23
C ASP A 839 38.12 1.18 15.02
N VAL A 840 37.13 1.32 14.16
CA VAL A 840 37.02 0.54 12.93
C VAL A 840 37.17 1.44 11.71
N ARG A 841 37.99 1.02 10.74
CA ARG A 841 38.15 1.69 9.44
C ARG A 841 38.00 0.67 8.33
N ILE A 842 37.10 0.95 7.40
CA ILE A 842 36.76 0.09 6.26
C ILE A 842 37.09 0.83 4.97
N SER A 843 37.79 0.18 4.05
CA SER A 843 38.24 0.80 2.79
C SER A 843 38.08 -0.17 1.62
N PRO A 844 37.42 0.24 0.51
CA PRO A 844 37.35 -0.58 -0.70
C PRO A 844 38.73 -0.75 -1.34
N ARG A 845 38.96 -1.91 -1.93
CA ARG A 845 40.10 -2.25 -2.79
C ARG A 845 39.62 -2.78 -4.12
N GLY A 846 40.34 -2.43 -5.19
CA GLY A 846 39.95 -2.78 -6.54
C GLY A 846 38.77 -1.96 -7.04
N THR A 847 38.24 -2.35 -8.19
CA THR A 847 37.08 -1.72 -8.82
C THR A 847 35.82 -2.48 -8.42
N TRP A 848 34.78 -1.73 -8.06
CA TRP A 848 33.47 -2.27 -7.73
C TRP A 848 32.45 -1.71 -8.71
N ASP A 849 31.73 -2.59 -9.40
CA ASP A 849 30.71 -2.23 -10.39
C ASP A 849 29.29 -2.49 -9.85
N THR A 850 29.08 -2.08 -8.61
CA THR A 850 27.81 -2.27 -7.89
C THR A 850 27.73 -1.31 -6.70
N PHE A 851 26.51 -1.07 -6.22
CA PHE A 851 26.30 -0.59 -4.85
C PHE A 851 26.67 -1.67 -3.82
N TRP A 852 26.87 -1.27 -2.57
CA TRP A 852 26.92 -2.19 -1.44
C TRP A 852 25.58 -2.16 -0.71
N PRO A 853 25.02 -3.31 -0.27
CA PRO A 853 23.75 -3.34 0.45
C PRO A 853 23.85 -2.75 1.86
N ARG A 854 24.97 -3.03 2.53
CA ARG A 854 25.36 -2.53 3.84
C ARG A 854 26.87 -2.64 4.02
N VAL A 855 27.41 -2.00 5.05
CA VAL A 855 28.75 -2.25 5.56
C VAL A 855 28.73 -2.12 7.08
N GLY A 856 29.12 -3.19 7.77
CA GLY A 856 29.07 -3.22 9.23
C GLY A 856 29.88 -4.34 9.86
N LEU A 857 29.66 -4.51 11.16
CA LEU A 857 30.21 -5.58 11.98
C LEU A 857 29.10 -6.57 12.36
N HIS A 858 29.31 -7.86 12.10
CA HIS A 858 28.36 -8.92 12.46
C HIS A 858 28.87 -9.67 13.69
N LEU A 859 28.02 -9.74 14.72
CA LEU A 859 28.26 -10.45 15.98
C LEU A 859 27.24 -11.58 16.11
N ALA A 860 27.72 -12.82 16.26
CA ALA A 860 26.89 -13.95 16.64
C ALA A 860 26.86 -14.10 18.17
N LEU A 861 25.73 -13.73 18.78
CA LEU A 861 25.48 -13.81 20.21
C LEU A 861 24.82 -15.15 20.58
N PRO A 862 25.04 -15.67 21.81
CA PRO A 862 24.40 -16.89 22.27
C PRO A 862 22.90 -16.68 22.46
N ASN A 863 22.16 -17.79 22.53
CA ASN A 863 20.73 -17.84 22.84
C ASN A 863 19.84 -16.93 21.94
N LEU A 864 18.53 -16.94 22.17
CA LEU A 864 17.54 -16.19 21.39
C LEU A 864 16.67 -15.28 22.25
N LEU A 865 17.01 -15.13 23.53
CA LEU A 865 16.23 -14.38 24.51
C LEU A 865 17.03 -13.16 24.93
N TRP A 866 16.80 -12.07 24.22
CA TRP A 866 17.43 -10.77 24.45
C TRP A 866 16.36 -9.70 24.62
N ASP A 867 16.44 -8.97 25.73
CA ASP A 867 15.80 -7.68 25.90
C ASP A 867 16.74 -6.61 25.35
N VAL A 868 16.19 -5.75 24.51
CA VAL A 868 16.95 -4.80 23.71
C VAL A 868 16.44 -3.41 24.01
N GLU A 869 17.31 -2.57 24.57
CA GLU A 869 17.04 -1.17 24.83
C GLU A 869 18.00 -0.31 24.00
N TRP A 870 17.51 0.70 23.30
CA TRP A 870 18.38 1.58 22.52
C TRP A 870 17.94 3.03 22.56
N PHE A 871 18.91 3.94 22.52
CA PHE A 871 18.68 5.35 22.21
C PHE A 871 19.08 5.59 20.76
N GLY A 872 18.10 5.87 19.91
CA GLY A 872 18.25 5.97 18.45
C GLY A 872 16.89 6.14 17.76
N LEU A 873 16.84 6.02 16.44
CA LEU A 873 15.56 6.05 15.73
C LEU A 873 14.76 4.77 16.01
N GLY A 874 13.44 4.93 16.16
CA GLY A 874 12.53 3.83 16.41
C GLY A 874 11.12 4.28 16.81
N PRO A 875 10.29 3.37 17.38
CA PRO A 875 10.63 1.97 17.65
C PRO A 875 10.61 1.07 16.39
N GLN A 876 10.03 1.54 15.30
CA GLN A 876 9.99 0.85 14.01
C GLN A 876 11.34 0.87 13.28
N GLU A 877 11.45 0.02 12.26
CA GLU A 877 12.63 0.02 11.39
C GLU A 877 12.75 1.32 10.58
N SER A 878 13.97 1.63 10.17
CA SER A 878 14.30 2.84 9.40
C SER A 878 15.52 2.63 8.53
N TYR A 879 15.42 3.09 7.29
CA TYR A 879 16.46 3.04 6.26
C TYR A 879 16.73 4.45 5.71
N PRO A 880 17.81 4.70 4.96
CA PRO A 880 18.18 6.04 4.52
C PRO A 880 17.05 6.85 3.84
N ASP A 881 16.20 6.18 3.05
CA ASP A 881 15.06 6.73 2.32
C ASP A 881 13.67 6.34 2.88
N MET A 882 13.62 5.66 4.03
CA MET A 882 12.40 5.35 4.80
C MET A 882 12.69 5.59 6.28
N ARG A 883 12.64 6.85 6.72
CA ARG A 883 13.02 7.26 8.09
C ARG A 883 12.17 8.35 8.70
N SER A 884 11.27 8.98 7.94
CA SER A 884 10.35 10.02 8.43
C SER A 884 9.46 9.49 9.55
N GLY A 885 9.03 8.23 9.45
CA GLY A 885 8.17 7.58 10.44
C GLY A 885 8.87 7.14 11.73
N ALA A 886 10.20 7.23 11.82
CA ALA A 886 10.99 6.79 12.97
C ALA A 886 11.54 7.99 13.75
N PHE A 887 11.50 7.92 15.09
CA PHE A 887 11.80 9.07 15.95
C PHE A 887 12.88 8.74 16.97
N LEU A 888 13.71 9.73 17.26
CA LEU A 888 14.82 9.60 18.20
C LEU A 888 14.28 9.59 19.62
N SER A 889 14.39 8.45 20.30
CA SER A 889 13.99 8.30 21.70
C SER A 889 14.66 7.06 22.28
N ARG A 890 14.39 6.75 23.55
CA ARG A 890 14.83 5.52 24.20
C ARG A 890 13.71 4.50 24.03
N HIS A 891 14.01 3.44 23.30
CA HIS A 891 13.08 2.38 22.95
C HIS A 891 13.51 1.10 23.66
N GLN A 892 12.54 0.22 23.91
CA GLN A 892 12.81 -1.10 24.47
C GLN A 892 11.86 -2.12 23.82
N ARG A 893 12.42 -3.23 23.34
CA ARG A 893 11.66 -4.37 22.80
C ARG A 893 12.42 -5.68 23.05
N PRO A 894 11.71 -6.81 23.19
CA PRO A 894 12.35 -8.10 23.06
C PRO A 894 12.78 -8.34 21.61
N MET A 895 13.82 -9.13 21.41
CA MET A 895 14.40 -9.39 20.08
C MET A 895 13.38 -9.86 19.03
N ASN A 896 12.41 -10.69 19.43
CA ASN A 896 11.40 -11.25 18.53
C ASN A 896 10.35 -10.23 18.05
N GLU A 897 10.41 -8.98 18.52
CA GLU A 897 9.54 -7.86 18.09
C GLU A 897 10.31 -6.75 17.34
N LEU A 898 11.58 -6.99 17.01
CA LEU A 898 12.42 -6.02 16.29
C LEU A 898 12.25 -6.04 14.77
N VAL A 899 11.74 -7.15 14.22
CA VAL A 899 11.57 -7.39 12.79
C VAL A 899 10.08 -7.43 12.47
N ASP A 900 9.66 -6.62 11.50
CA ASP A 900 8.28 -6.62 11.01
C ASP A 900 7.97 -7.99 10.36
N PRO A 901 6.78 -8.59 10.57
CA PRO A 901 6.43 -9.86 9.96
C PRO A 901 6.57 -9.82 8.43
N GLN A 902 7.24 -10.83 7.85
CA GLN A 902 7.47 -10.93 6.42
C GLN A 902 6.78 -12.19 5.87
N VAL A 903 6.10 -12.07 4.73
CA VAL A 903 5.60 -13.22 3.97
C VAL A 903 6.77 -13.94 3.27
N HIS A 904 7.69 -13.17 2.69
CA HIS A 904 8.95 -13.63 2.11
C HIS A 904 10.14 -13.11 2.93
N PRO A 905 10.92 -13.99 3.58
CA PRO A 905 12.06 -13.58 4.40
C PRO A 905 13.08 -12.73 3.62
N GLN A 906 13.40 -11.54 4.16
CA GLN A 906 14.30 -10.56 3.54
C GLN A 906 14.95 -9.66 4.59
N GLU A 907 15.76 -8.67 4.18
CA GLU A 907 16.28 -7.66 5.11
C GLU A 907 15.14 -6.83 5.69
N ALA A 908 14.94 -6.96 7.00
CA ALA A 908 14.06 -6.13 7.80
C ALA A 908 14.70 -5.85 9.18
N GLY A 909 14.17 -4.89 9.93
CA GLY A 909 14.53 -4.64 11.32
C GLY A 909 15.72 -3.70 11.55
N HIS A 910 16.22 -3.01 10.54
CA HIS A 910 17.29 -2.02 10.73
C HIS A 910 16.82 -0.79 11.53
N ARG A 911 17.63 -0.35 12.49
CA ARG A 911 17.43 0.89 13.26
C ARG A 911 18.59 1.84 12.97
N SER A 912 18.28 2.94 12.32
CA SER A 912 19.26 3.97 11.98
C SER A 912 19.61 4.84 13.20
N ASP A 913 20.72 5.58 13.10
CA ASP A 913 21.06 6.67 14.02
C ASP A 913 21.22 6.23 15.51
N LEU A 914 21.80 5.05 15.73
CA LEU A 914 22.08 4.51 17.05
C LEU A 914 23.07 5.38 17.84
N ARG A 915 22.74 5.67 19.11
CA ARG A 915 23.62 6.35 20.07
C ARG A 915 24.15 5.39 21.14
N ASP A 916 23.24 4.60 21.71
CA ASP A 916 23.48 3.66 22.82
C ASP A 916 22.56 2.45 22.63
N LEU A 917 23.10 1.25 22.79
CA LEU A 917 22.38 -0.03 22.73
C LEU A 917 22.74 -0.82 24.00
N ALA A 918 21.74 -1.29 24.72
CA ALA A 918 21.89 -2.20 25.86
C ALA A 918 21.20 -3.53 25.55
N LEU A 919 21.91 -4.62 25.78
CA LEU A 919 21.47 -5.98 25.59
C LEU A 919 21.55 -6.73 26.91
N SER A 920 20.43 -7.31 27.32
CA SER A 920 20.35 -8.17 28.50
C SER A 920 19.65 -9.47 28.17
N SER A 921 20.13 -10.58 28.74
CA SER A 921 19.50 -11.89 28.63
C SER A 921 19.35 -12.52 30.01
N PRO A 922 18.25 -13.22 30.32
CA PRO A 922 18.13 -14.00 31.55
C PRO A 922 19.22 -15.07 31.71
N SER A 923 19.85 -15.47 30.60
CA SER A 923 20.90 -16.48 30.59
C SER A 923 22.31 -15.93 30.85
N THR A 924 22.45 -14.60 30.95
CA THR A 924 23.73 -13.92 31.14
C THR A 924 23.63 -12.94 32.32
N GLU A 925 24.54 -13.00 33.28
CA GLU A 925 24.56 -12.07 34.42
C GLU A 925 25.03 -10.65 34.05
N THR A 926 25.42 -10.42 32.79
CA THR A 926 26.04 -9.19 32.30
C THR A 926 25.11 -8.44 31.35
N ILE A 927 24.93 -7.14 31.57
CA ILE A 927 24.32 -6.25 30.57
C ILE A 927 25.44 -5.75 29.66
N VAL A 928 25.32 -6.02 28.36
CA VAL A 928 26.25 -5.51 27.34
C VAL A 928 25.75 -4.16 26.86
N ARG A 929 26.61 -3.15 26.91
CA ARG A 929 26.33 -1.81 26.36
C ARG A 929 27.26 -1.51 25.19
N ILE A 930 26.70 -0.99 24.11
CA ILE A 930 27.40 -0.61 22.88
C ILE A 930 27.05 0.84 22.60
N ARG A 931 28.04 1.72 22.65
CA ARG A 931 27.86 3.16 22.50
C ARG A 931 28.62 3.69 21.31
N ARG A 932 27.95 4.47 20.48
CA ARG A 932 28.59 5.21 19.39
C ARG A 932 29.35 6.42 19.96
N VAL A 933 30.65 6.48 19.70
CA VAL A 933 31.52 7.63 20.06
C VAL A 933 31.71 8.56 18.85
N HIS A 934 31.96 8.00 17.67
CA HIS A 934 32.17 8.74 16.43
C HIS A 934 31.70 7.94 15.21
N GLY A 935 31.34 8.63 14.12
CA GLY A 935 30.87 8.03 12.88
C GLY A 935 29.37 7.78 12.88
N ASP A 936 28.88 7.15 11.81
CA ASP A 936 27.50 6.68 11.71
C ASP A 936 27.40 5.26 12.27
N LEU A 937 26.28 4.97 12.92
CA LEU A 937 26.00 3.64 13.46
C LEU A 937 24.49 3.39 13.44
N GLY A 938 24.08 2.22 12.95
CA GLY A 938 22.77 1.65 13.15
C GLY A 938 22.90 0.19 13.58
N PHE A 939 21.78 -0.47 13.86
CA PHE A 939 21.82 -1.89 14.21
C PHE A 939 20.62 -2.68 13.72
N SER A 940 20.80 -4.00 13.63
CA SER A 940 19.73 -4.99 13.50
C SER A 940 20.04 -6.16 14.42
N LEU A 941 19.03 -6.78 15.04
CA LEU A 941 19.19 -7.99 15.85
C LEU A 941 18.05 -8.96 15.56
N ARG A 942 18.40 -10.20 15.19
CA ARG A 942 17.46 -11.22 14.68
C ARG A 942 17.96 -12.64 14.92
N ALA A 943 17.09 -13.63 14.74
CA ALA A 943 17.40 -15.04 15.00
C ALA A 943 18.16 -15.75 13.86
N TRP A 944 18.17 -15.20 12.64
CA TRP A 944 18.81 -15.81 11.47
C TRP A 944 19.80 -14.86 10.81
N SER A 945 20.87 -15.40 10.25
CA SER A 945 21.82 -14.61 9.46
C SER A 945 21.17 -14.10 8.17
N PRO A 946 21.69 -12.99 7.58
CA PRO A 946 21.22 -12.53 6.27
C PRO A 946 21.33 -13.58 5.15
N GLN A 947 22.26 -14.54 5.26
CA GLN A 947 22.40 -15.64 4.32
C GLN A 947 21.30 -16.70 4.50
N GLU A 948 20.91 -17.01 5.74
CA GLU A 948 19.81 -17.95 5.99
C GLU A 948 18.46 -17.36 5.57
N LEU A 949 18.26 -16.05 5.77
CA LEU A 949 17.05 -15.35 5.30
C LEU A 949 16.92 -15.42 3.78
N ASP A 950 18.00 -15.14 3.03
CA ASP A 950 18.00 -15.17 1.56
C ASP A 950 17.71 -16.56 0.96
N LEU A 951 17.92 -17.64 1.72
CA LEU A 951 17.70 -19.01 1.25
C LEU A 951 16.27 -19.52 1.49
N ALA A 952 15.46 -18.83 2.30
CA ALA A 952 14.12 -19.28 2.65
C ALA A 952 13.06 -18.53 1.83
N ALA A 953 12.16 -19.26 1.18
CA ALA A 953 11.03 -18.67 0.47
C ALA A 953 9.90 -18.29 1.44
N HIS A 954 9.80 -19.01 2.57
CA HIS A 954 8.81 -18.75 3.63
C HIS A 954 9.43 -18.76 5.03
N PRO A 955 8.85 -18.04 6.01
CA PRO A 955 9.31 -18.07 7.39
C PRO A 955 9.34 -19.48 8.01
N HIS A 956 8.45 -20.38 7.59
CA HIS A 956 8.37 -21.74 8.12
C HIS A 956 9.47 -22.68 7.60
N GLU A 957 10.23 -22.26 6.58
CA GLU A 957 11.37 -22.97 5.99
C GLU A 957 12.71 -22.58 6.62
N LEU A 958 12.73 -21.49 7.40
CA LEU A 958 13.93 -21.06 8.11
C LEU A 958 14.43 -22.18 9.05
N PRO A 959 15.76 -22.40 9.11
CA PRO A 959 16.33 -23.45 9.96
C PRO A 959 16.07 -23.14 11.44
N THR A 960 16.21 -24.14 12.31
CA THR A 960 16.19 -23.88 13.75
C THR A 960 17.31 -22.89 14.10
N PRO A 961 17.00 -21.72 14.68
CA PRO A 961 18.01 -20.72 14.97
C PRO A 961 19.04 -21.24 15.97
N THR A 962 20.31 -20.93 15.72
CA THR A 962 21.43 -21.35 16.58
C THR A 962 22.00 -20.20 17.41
N HIS A 963 21.85 -18.96 16.93
CA HIS A 963 22.43 -17.75 17.51
C HIS A 963 21.49 -16.56 17.30
N ALA A 964 21.69 -15.51 18.09
CA ALA A 964 21.16 -14.20 17.75
C ALA A 964 22.23 -13.42 16.95
N HIS A 965 21.83 -12.83 15.83
CA HIS A 965 22.71 -12.13 14.91
C HIS A 965 22.54 -10.62 15.09
N LEU A 966 23.47 -10.01 15.83
CA LEU A 966 23.58 -8.55 15.95
C LEU A 966 24.45 -8.02 14.81
N ILE A 967 23.94 -7.06 14.06
CA ILE A 967 24.71 -6.35 13.04
C ILE A 967 24.79 -4.88 13.47
N LEU A 968 26.01 -4.34 13.54
CA LEU A 968 26.29 -2.91 13.76
C LEU A 968 26.69 -2.29 12.43
N ASP A 969 25.76 -1.58 11.80
CA ASP A 969 25.92 -1.04 10.45
C ASP A 969 26.55 0.35 10.51
N LEU A 970 27.70 0.53 9.84
CA LEU A 970 28.31 1.85 9.62
C LEU A 970 27.64 2.59 8.46
N ALA A 971 27.08 1.84 7.51
CA ALA A 971 26.30 2.38 6.42
C ALA A 971 25.30 1.33 5.91
N MET A 972 24.16 1.81 5.45
CA MET A 972 23.08 1.02 4.86
C MET A 972 22.70 1.63 3.52
N HIS A 973 22.33 0.80 2.54
CA HIS A 973 21.72 1.26 1.29
C HIS A 973 20.23 1.55 1.49
N GLY A 974 19.69 2.53 0.76
CA GLY A 974 18.25 2.73 0.67
C GLY A 974 17.47 1.52 0.14
N LEU A 975 16.15 1.67 0.12
CA LEU A 975 15.19 0.65 -0.30
C LEU A 975 14.67 0.91 -1.72
N GLY A 976 14.40 2.17 -2.07
CA GLY A 976 13.74 2.56 -3.31
C GLY A 976 12.34 1.93 -3.43
N SER A 977 11.88 1.74 -4.65
CA SER A 977 10.66 0.95 -4.96
C SER A 977 10.82 0.19 -6.27
N ARG A 978 12.02 -0.38 -6.52
CA ARG A 978 12.41 -0.97 -7.80
C ARG A 978 11.73 -2.32 -8.13
N SER A 979 11.00 -2.90 -7.17
CA SER A 979 10.09 -4.02 -7.45
C SER A 979 9.10 -3.64 -8.56
N CYS A 980 8.50 -2.44 -8.45
CA CYS A 980 7.81 -1.75 -9.54
C CYS A 980 7.95 -0.22 -9.38
N GLY A 981 8.87 0.40 -10.14
CA GLY A 981 9.12 1.83 -10.08
C GLY A 981 10.61 2.20 -9.92
N PRO A 982 10.91 3.39 -9.36
CA PRO A 982 12.28 3.90 -9.33
C PRO A 982 13.26 3.14 -8.43
N ASP A 983 14.51 3.09 -8.87
CA ASP A 983 15.68 2.66 -8.09
C ASP A 983 15.98 3.62 -6.93
N VAL A 984 16.82 3.18 -5.98
CA VAL A 984 17.30 3.99 -4.86
C VAL A 984 17.96 5.27 -5.37
N ARG A 985 17.47 6.43 -4.93
CA ARG A 985 17.98 7.73 -5.41
C ARG A 985 19.40 8.01 -4.92
N PRO A 986 20.19 8.80 -5.67
CA PRO A 986 21.61 9.06 -5.36
C PRO A 986 21.94 9.45 -3.92
N PRO A 987 21.15 10.28 -3.20
CA PRO A 987 21.44 10.63 -1.79
C PRO A 987 21.41 9.44 -0.82
N TYR A 988 20.74 8.34 -1.20
CA TYR A 988 20.50 7.14 -0.39
C TYR A 988 21.29 5.92 -0.91
N GLN A 989 22.09 6.10 -1.97
CA GLN A 989 22.92 5.05 -2.54
C GLN A 989 24.17 4.81 -1.70
N LEU A 990 24.43 3.56 -1.36
CA LEU A 990 25.68 3.19 -0.71
C LEU A 990 26.70 2.75 -1.78
N ARG A 991 27.43 3.72 -2.33
CA ARG A 991 28.58 3.45 -3.19
C ARG A 991 29.80 3.05 -2.35
N PRO A 992 30.66 2.13 -2.85
CA PRO A 992 31.90 1.73 -2.19
C PRO A 992 32.77 2.95 -1.85
N ARG A 993 32.98 3.20 -0.57
CA ARG A 993 33.76 4.33 -0.05
C ARG A 993 34.41 3.98 1.27
N GLU A 994 35.35 4.83 1.69
CA GLU A 994 35.93 4.71 3.03
C GLU A 994 34.89 5.05 4.11
N LEU A 995 34.85 4.22 5.15
CA LEU A 995 33.97 4.37 6.32
C LEU A 995 34.78 4.17 7.60
N SER A 996 34.42 4.89 8.65
CA SER A 996 35.04 4.71 9.97
C SER A 996 34.07 5.02 11.09
N ALA A 997 34.15 4.26 12.18
CA ALA A 997 33.40 4.52 13.39
C ALA A 997 34.26 4.22 14.63
N THR A 998 33.91 4.86 15.74
CA THR A 998 34.47 4.56 17.06
C THR A 998 33.34 4.13 17.97
N ILE A 999 33.46 2.94 18.56
CA ILE A 999 32.40 2.26 19.31
C ILE A 999 32.96 1.82 20.66
N ASP A 1000 32.30 2.18 21.74
CA ASP A 1000 32.63 1.66 23.08
C ASP A 1000 31.76 0.44 23.39
N PHE A 1001 32.41 -0.63 23.83
CA PHE A 1001 31.79 -1.83 24.39
C PHE A 1001 32.02 -1.83 25.90
N SER A 1002 30.94 -1.83 26.67
CA SER A 1002 31.01 -1.84 28.13
C SER A 1002 30.07 -2.84 28.77
N ILE A 1003 30.30 -3.11 30.05
CA ILE A 1003 29.49 -4.01 30.85
C ILE A 1003 29.01 -3.33 32.13
N SER A 1004 27.81 -3.70 32.59
CA SER A 1004 27.27 -3.29 33.89
C SER A 1004 26.59 -4.43 34.62
#